data_AF-A0A7C1ZFC2-F1
#
_entry.id   AF-A0A7C1ZFC2-F1
#
_cell.length_a   1.000
_cell.length_b   1.000
_cell.length_c   1.000
_cell.angle_alpha   90.00
_cell.angle_beta   90.00
_cell.angle_gamma   90.00
#
_symmetry.space_group_name_H-M   'P 1'
#
loop_
_entity.id
_entity.type
_entity.pdbx_description
1 polymer ?
#
loop_
_entity_poly.entity_id
_entity_poly.type
_entity_poly.pdbx_seq_one_letter_code
_entity_poly.pdbx_strand_id
1 'polypeptide(L)'
;MTILENEFDYIEEIKSKKKVEDEDDLTQEHDLRNSTIKIKRKKTSLDISITKEDITSIKGVGARVAEKLKGANLTTIVGIASATVERLSEINGIGKATAGKIIEGAKAITDRKNLQDFATSKRILSEQIKDNEDDNKKNIITKKLTEEKEVVPTQELEEKGTSVQEFKPWFHPKFKIKRSNRQISPERKKNIKVRSHKAVKVKVPNKTIATHENSIEAEIINDYEMEDFEVEEEMVENEVENYPVQRETIPVNVEKHILEVEEKSKIEPQKKTTPDEKINPHEKAVILSRIAKTLRTQGYYILKKHSSMKDLFAHVDLMALKSVPVNEVLEFIIFVPLKVSVLKGKVQISNEVIKYISTNENFKKKGSVFKKLINSYFGSLEESHELIKEELEKGTLLSSVNRCLKQDISLKTSITKKNLFFSAGLQQFKMLVEPMLVCKGEVGFLEKITPFAYLKDINLHILAEDKLAELLQFIERKYTLLEKHKTKETSLLPYYETYNQFLKRSELFSIPLIGFAFGLLTILGLQSFQMLGLFLNIGYGLLGIYFITLVFFYMKFFKIKLEVQADFKTPYYKKMPKLDETSLVLISEEFESELMSQFVYECVDSDTDLQIISNIEEDQISERFHRKRLEKTVKNNGFYEDGANPEPIKLNSKKLIKQEKKHNSFNNKIGSFLED
;
A
#
# COMPACT_ATOMS: atom_id res chain seq x y z
N MET A 1 52.82 25.13 -8.28
CA MET A 1 53.83 24.44 -7.45
C MET A 1 53.27 23.04 -7.21
N THR A 2 53.66 22.12 -8.09
CA THR A 2 53.26 20.72 -8.19
C THR A 2 54.16 19.83 -7.32
N ILE A 3 53.80 18.54 -7.17
CA ILE A 3 54.49 17.40 -6.49
C ILE A 3 53.81 17.07 -5.14
N LEU A 4 53.36 15.86 -4.79
CA LEU A 4 53.27 14.53 -5.44
C LEU A 4 52.18 13.72 -4.69
N GLU A 5 51.46 12.89 -5.43
CA GLU A 5 50.59 11.81 -4.93
C GLU A 5 51.45 10.63 -4.44
N ASN A 6 51.02 9.97 -3.36
CA ASN A 6 51.62 8.72 -2.87
C ASN A 6 50.52 7.64 -2.85
N GLU A 7 50.70 6.65 -3.73
CA GLU A 7 50.03 5.36 -3.75
C GLU A 7 50.58 4.46 -2.63
N PHE A 8 49.73 3.65 -2.00
CA PHE A 8 50.16 2.47 -1.25
C PHE A 8 49.17 1.33 -1.51
N ASP A 9 49.58 0.42 -2.39
CA ASP A 9 49.06 -0.93 -2.51
C ASP A 9 49.67 -1.83 -1.42
N TYR A 10 48.86 -2.65 -0.77
CA TYR A 10 49.32 -3.81 0.00
C TYR A 10 48.43 -5.02 -0.34
N ILE A 11 49.02 -5.97 -1.06
CA ILE A 11 48.49 -7.32 -1.28
C ILE A 11 49.29 -8.24 -0.35
N GLU A 12 48.60 -8.93 0.56
CA GLU A 12 49.21 -9.97 1.39
C GLU A 12 48.77 -11.34 0.86
N GLU A 13 49.75 -12.07 0.32
CA GLU A 13 49.66 -13.41 -0.22
C GLU A 13 50.06 -14.40 0.89
N ILE A 14 49.17 -15.29 1.33
CA ILE A 14 49.55 -16.44 2.18
C ILE A 14 49.21 -17.73 1.45
N LYS A 15 50.26 -18.36 0.91
CA LYS A 15 50.34 -19.78 0.56
C LYS A 15 50.92 -20.55 1.74
N SER A 16 50.29 -21.64 2.16
CA SER A 16 51.02 -22.76 2.79
C SER A 16 50.41 -24.12 2.41
N LYS A 17 51.31 -25.04 2.07
CA LYS A 17 51.08 -26.38 1.51
C LYS A 17 50.95 -27.46 2.59
N LYS A 18 49.92 -28.29 2.45
CA LYS A 18 49.87 -29.78 2.36
C LYS A 18 51.02 -30.66 2.93
N LYS A 19 50.65 -31.65 3.75
CA LYS A 19 51.07 -33.10 3.83
C LYS A 19 50.25 -33.74 4.99
N VAL A 20 49.42 -34.80 4.91
CA VAL A 20 49.41 -36.17 4.35
C VAL A 20 50.16 -37.20 5.22
N GLU A 21 49.35 -38.10 5.83
CA GLU A 21 49.55 -39.53 6.23
C GLU A 21 50.56 -39.84 7.38
N ASP A 22 50.38 -40.81 8.31
CA ASP A 22 49.46 -41.95 8.47
C ASP A 22 49.44 -42.48 9.94
N GLU A 23 48.58 -43.50 10.17
CA GLU A 23 48.18 -44.26 11.36
C GLU A 23 49.25 -44.71 12.39
N ASP A 24 48.84 -44.86 13.67
CA ASP A 24 48.85 -46.16 14.38
C ASP A 24 48.21 -46.10 15.79
N ASP A 25 47.83 -47.28 16.26
CA ASP A 25 46.77 -47.63 17.21
C ASP A 25 47.23 -47.84 18.69
N LEU A 26 46.24 -48.04 19.57
CA LEU A 26 46.23 -48.73 20.89
C LEU A 26 46.53 -48.01 22.24
N THR A 27 45.46 -47.99 23.05
CA THR A 27 45.33 -48.25 24.52
C THR A 27 45.89 -47.27 25.56
N GLN A 28 45.06 -46.75 26.48
CA GLN A 28 44.77 -47.36 27.79
C GLN A 28 43.80 -46.49 28.65
N GLU A 29 43.09 -47.16 29.58
CA GLU A 29 42.07 -46.67 30.52
C GLU A 29 42.55 -45.62 31.54
N HIS A 30 41.65 -44.69 31.94
CA HIS A 30 41.18 -44.56 33.34
C HIS A 30 40.13 -43.44 33.53
N ASP A 31 38.94 -43.89 33.93
CA ASP A 31 38.05 -43.41 35.00
C ASP A 31 37.86 -41.92 35.41
N LEU A 32 36.55 -41.60 35.44
CA LEU A 32 35.76 -40.89 36.48
C LEU A 32 35.61 -39.35 36.45
N ARG A 33 34.31 -38.99 36.29
CA ARG A 33 33.57 -37.85 36.87
C ARG A 33 33.83 -36.44 36.28
N ASN A 34 32.99 -36.06 35.32
CA ASN A 34 31.96 -35.03 35.55
C ASN A 34 31.00 -34.93 34.36
N SER A 35 29.72 -35.13 34.66
CA SER A 35 28.61 -35.15 33.71
C SER A 35 28.27 -33.73 33.23
N THR A 36 28.63 -33.42 31.99
CA THR A 36 27.96 -32.39 31.19
C THR A 36 27.52 -33.05 29.90
N ILE A 37 26.21 -33.10 29.68
CA ILE A 37 25.57 -33.72 28.52
C ILE A 37 25.98 -32.91 27.28
N LYS A 38 27.08 -33.32 26.64
CA LYS A 38 27.45 -32.90 25.29
C LYS A 38 26.63 -33.72 24.31
N ILE A 39 25.56 -33.13 23.80
CA ILE A 39 24.82 -33.64 22.64
C ILE A 39 25.79 -33.63 21.45
N LYS A 40 26.39 -34.79 21.15
CA LYS A 40 27.07 -35.05 19.87
C LYS A 40 26.00 -35.01 18.77
N ARG A 41 25.83 -33.87 18.12
CA ARG A 41 25.14 -33.80 16.83
C ARG A 41 25.99 -34.58 15.81
N LYS A 42 25.57 -35.81 15.55
CA LYS A 42 25.94 -36.59 14.36
C LYS A 42 25.65 -35.69 13.16
N LYS A 43 26.69 -35.35 12.40
CA LYS A 43 26.59 -34.61 11.13
C LYS A 43 26.04 -35.58 10.07
N THR A 44 24.78 -35.96 10.21
CA THR A 44 23.99 -36.47 9.08
C THR A 44 23.76 -35.28 8.18
N SER A 45 24.49 -35.23 7.06
CA SER A 45 24.12 -34.41 5.91
C SER A 45 22.64 -34.66 5.64
N LEU A 46 21.81 -33.66 5.94
CA LEU A 46 20.49 -33.59 5.35
C LEU A 46 20.74 -33.50 3.84
N ASP A 47 20.60 -34.63 3.14
CA ASP A 47 20.07 -34.62 1.79
C ASP A 47 18.69 -33.97 1.92
N ILE A 48 18.67 -32.65 1.80
CA ILE A 48 17.45 -31.93 1.47
C ILE A 48 16.93 -32.65 0.24
N SER A 49 15.77 -33.28 0.36
CA SER A 49 15.06 -33.86 -0.77
C SER A 49 14.71 -32.71 -1.70
N ILE A 50 15.68 -32.28 -2.51
CA ILE A 50 15.50 -31.32 -3.58
C ILE A 50 14.46 -31.96 -4.46
N THR A 51 13.30 -31.34 -4.37
CA THR A 51 11.99 -31.75 -4.83
C THR A 51 12.06 -32.25 -6.26
N LYS A 52 11.28 -33.30 -6.54
CA LYS A 52 11.00 -33.82 -7.89
C LYS A 52 10.25 -32.75 -8.69
N GLU A 53 10.95 -31.68 -9.06
CA GLU A 53 10.40 -30.69 -9.95
C GLU A 53 10.23 -31.28 -11.33
N ASP A 54 9.11 -30.94 -11.96
CA ASP A 54 8.80 -31.49 -13.25
C ASP A 54 9.75 -30.92 -14.30
N ILE A 55 10.54 -31.80 -14.92
CA ILE A 55 11.52 -31.48 -15.96
C ILE A 55 10.89 -30.83 -17.20
N THR A 56 9.55 -30.89 -17.32
CA THR A 56 8.77 -30.20 -18.36
C THR A 56 8.81 -28.67 -18.25
N SER A 57 9.22 -28.14 -17.10
CA SER A 57 9.43 -26.70 -16.89
C SER A 57 10.65 -26.13 -17.63
N ILE A 58 11.58 -26.98 -18.10
CA ILE A 58 12.77 -26.56 -18.83
C ILE A 58 12.39 -26.12 -20.25
N LYS A 59 12.77 -24.90 -20.65
CA LYS A 59 12.52 -24.37 -22.00
C LYS A 59 13.10 -25.32 -23.07
N GLY A 60 12.22 -25.86 -23.91
CA GLY A 60 12.58 -26.83 -24.95
C GLY A 60 12.36 -28.30 -24.58
N VAL A 61 11.92 -28.60 -23.36
CA VAL A 61 11.55 -29.96 -22.91
C VAL A 61 10.02 -30.10 -22.90
N GLY A 62 9.46 -30.62 -23.99
CA GLY A 62 8.05 -31.06 -24.01
C GLY A 62 7.86 -32.45 -23.38
N ALA A 63 6.61 -32.89 -23.17
CA ALA A 63 6.29 -34.18 -22.55
C ALA A 63 7.05 -35.38 -23.16
N ARG A 64 7.17 -35.44 -24.49
CA ARG A 64 7.92 -36.50 -25.20
C ARG A 64 9.43 -36.46 -24.94
N VAL A 65 10.00 -35.29 -24.75
CA VAL A 65 11.43 -35.12 -24.44
C VAL A 65 11.66 -35.44 -22.97
N ALA A 66 10.74 -35.05 -22.09
CA ALA A 66 10.76 -35.39 -20.67
C ALA A 66 10.76 -36.91 -20.44
N GLU A 67 9.92 -37.68 -21.14
CA GLU A 67 9.93 -39.14 -21.05
C GLU A 67 11.28 -39.76 -21.47
N LYS A 68 11.90 -39.22 -22.53
CA LYS A 68 13.22 -39.67 -22.99
C LYS A 68 14.34 -39.35 -22.00
N LEU A 69 14.30 -38.17 -21.38
CA LEU A 69 15.25 -37.78 -20.33
C LEU A 69 15.09 -38.66 -19.07
N LYS A 70 13.85 -38.98 -18.68
CA LYS A 70 13.55 -39.93 -17.61
C LYS A 70 14.07 -41.33 -17.94
N GLY A 71 13.90 -41.79 -19.18
CA GLY A 71 14.46 -43.07 -19.66
C GLY A 71 15.99 -43.14 -19.65
N ALA A 72 16.68 -41.99 -19.70
CA ALA A 72 18.13 -41.89 -19.60
C ALA A 72 18.64 -41.65 -18.16
N ASN A 73 17.80 -41.86 -17.14
CA ASN A 73 18.08 -41.58 -15.72
C ASN A 73 18.44 -40.11 -15.41
N LEU A 74 17.99 -39.16 -16.24
CA LEU A 74 18.13 -37.72 -15.99
C LEU A 74 16.81 -37.15 -15.47
N THR A 75 16.47 -37.52 -14.24
CA THR A 75 15.19 -37.16 -13.61
C THR A 75 15.20 -35.83 -12.85
N THR A 76 16.36 -35.20 -12.68
CA THR A 76 16.53 -33.97 -11.90
C THR A 76 17.05 -32.81 -12.77
N ILE A 77 16.56 -31.59 -12.54
CA ILE A 77 16.98 -30.39 -13.27
C ILE A 77 18.48 -30.15 -13.10
N VAL A 78 19.02 -30.37 -11.89
CA VAL A 78 20.46 -30.26 -11.61
C VAL A 78 21.26 -31.28 -12.43
N GLY A 79 20.79 -32.53 -12.52
CA GLY A 79 21.43 -33.55 -13.35
C GLY A 79 21.46 -33.20 -14.83
N ILE A 80 20.41 -32.54 -15.33
CA ILE A 80 20.34 -32.03 -16.71
C ILE A 80 21.27 -30.83 -16.91
N ALA A 81 21.33 -29.89 -15.96
CA ALA A 81 22.17 -28.70 -16.03
C ALA A 81 23.68 -29.03 -16.03
N SER A 82 24.07 -30.12 -15.36
CA SER A 82 25.45 -30.62 -15.31
C SER A 82 25.80 -31.57 -16.46
N ALA A 83 24.85 -31.98 -17.32
CA ALA A 83 25.11 -32.88 -18.43
C ALA A 83 25.86 -32.17 -19.59
N THR A 84 26.67 -32.92 -20.32
CA THR A 84 27.31 -32.42 -21.55
C THR A 84 26.37 -32.52 -22.75
N VAL A 85 26.57 -31.66 -23.75
CA VAL A 85 25.79 -31.66 -25.00
C VAL A 85 25.86 -33.02 -25.70
N GLU A 86 27.03 -33.67 -25.65
CA GLU A 86 27.29 -34.99 -26.24
C GLU A 86 26.41 -36.06 -25.60
N ARG A 87 26.43 -36.16 -24.26
CA ARG A 87 25.63 -37.14 -23.50
C ARG A 87 24.12 -36.98 -23.72
N LEU A 88 23.64 -35.75 -23.84
CA LEU A 88 22.23 -35.51 -24.17
C LEU A 88 21.91 -35.80 -25.64
N SER A 89 22.86 -35.62 -26.55
CA SER A 89 22.66 -35.88 -27.97
C SER A 89 22.67 -37.37 -28.35
N GLU A 90 23.20 -38.23 -27.48
CA GLU A 90 23.11 -39.69 -27.61
C GLU A 90 21.68 -40.22 -27.37
N ILE A 91 20.82 -39.42 -26.72
CA ILE A 91 19.42 -39.79 -26.48
C ILE A 91 18.62 -39.66 -27.77
N ASN A 92 18.09 -40.79 -28.27
CA ASN A 92 17.36 -40.85 -29.53
C ASN A 92 16.27 -39.75 -29.66
N GLY A 93 16.46 -38.82 -30.59
CA GLY A 93 15.56 -37.71 -30.87
C GLY A 93 15.86 -36.40 -30.12
N ILE A 94 17.02 -36.29 -29.48
CA ILE A 94 17.57 -35.01 -29.00
C ILE A 94 18.82 -34.70 -29.83
N GLY A 95 18.74 -33.72 -30.74
CA GLY A 95 19.91 -33.27 -31.50
C GLY A 95 20.83 -32.36 -30.68
N LYS A 96 22.10 -32.18 -31.11
CA LYS A 96 23.08 -31.32 -30.42
C LYS A 96 22.56 -29.89 -30.12
N ALA A 97 21.85 -29.30 -31.08
CA ALA A 97 21.25 -27.96 -30.91
C ALA A 97 20.14 -27.95 -29.84
N THR A 98 19.31 -28.99 -29.80
CA THR A 98 18.25 -29.13 -28.79
C THR A 98 18.85 -29.41 -27.41
N ALA A 99 19.88 -30.27 -27.34
CA ALA A 99 20.63 -30.54 -26.11
C ALA A 99 21.22 -29.26 -25.50
N GLY A 100 21.82 -28.38 -26.31
CA GLY A 100 22.32 -27.08 -25.85
C GLY A 100 21.23 -26.21 -25.19
N LYS A 101 20.07 -26.09 -25.84
CA LYS A 101 18.92 -25.32 -25.31
C LYS A 101 18.37 -25.90 -24.00
N ILE A 102 18.34 -27.22 -23.89
CA ILE A 102 17.87 -27.91 -22.68
C ILE A 102 18.84 -27.65 -21.51
N ILE A 103 20.15 -27.73 -21.72
CA ILE A 103 21.16 -27.44 -20.69
C ILE A 103 21.08 -25.97 -20.25
N GLU A 104 20.98 -25.05 -21.20
CA GLU A 104 20.87 -23.61 -20.92
C GLU A 104 19.61 -23.29 -20.11
N GLY A 105 18.46 -23.85 -20.50
CA GLY A 105 17.21 -23.71 -19.75
C GLY A 105 17.29 -24.29 -18.34
N ALA A 106 17.94 -25.45 -18.17
CA ALA A 106 18.11 -26.09 -16.86
C ALA A 106 19.06 -25.28 -15.94
N LYS A 107 20.12 -24.69 -16.51
CA LYS A 107 21.04 -23.80 -15.78
C LYS A 107 20.33 -22.54 -15.30
N ALA A 108 19.55 -21.89 -16.16
CA ALA A 108 18.80 -20.68 -15.78
C ALA A 108 17.84 -20.93 -14.60
N ILE A 109 17.17 -22.09 -14.56
CA ILE A 109 16.28 -22.46 -13.44
C ILE A 109 17.11 -22.72 -12.16
N THR A 110 18.25 -23.40 -12.29
CA THR A 110 19.14 -23.69 -11.14
C THR A 110 19.73 -22.41 -10.55
N ASP A 111 20.14 -21.47 -11.39
CA ASP A 111 20.67 -20.16 -10.96
C ASP A 111 19.60 -19.31 -10.28
N ARG A 112 18.36 -19.31 -10.79
CA ARG A 112 17.22 -18.61 -10.16
C ARG A 112 16.93 -19.16 -8.77
N LYS A 113 17.00 -20.48 -8.57
CA LYS A 113 16.81 -21.08 -7.24
C LYS A 113 17.93 -20.78 -6.27
N ASN A 114 19.18 -20.84 -6.72
CA ASN A 114 20.30 -20.46 -5.86
C ASN A 114 20.13 -19.03 -5.33
N LEU A 115 19.66 -18.09 -6.17
CA LEU A 115 19.33 -16.72 -5.73
C LEU A 115 18.19 -16.66 -4.69
N GLN A 116 17.16 -17.50 -4.85
CA GLN A 116 16.05 -17.59 -3.87
C GLN A 116 16.48 -18.26 -2.56
N ASP A 117 17.34 -19.27 -2.60
CA ASP A 117 17.86 -19.96 -1.41
C ASP A 117 18.78 -19.04 -0.58
N PHE A 118 19.52 -18.13 -1.24
CA PHE A 118 20.25 -17.07 -0.55
C PHE A 118 19.33 -16.06 0.14
N ALA A 119 18.22 -15.67 -0.51
CA ALA A 119 17.22 -14.78 0.09
C ALA A 119 16.51 -15.44 1.28
N THR A 120 16.18 -16.73 1.16
CA THR A 120 15.46 -17.50 2.19
C THR A 120 16.36 -17.84 3.37
N SER A 121 17.63 -18.20 3.13
CA SER A 121 18.62 -18.43 4.20
C SER A 121 18.90 -17.15 5.00
N LYS A 122 18.90 -15.98 4.36
CA LYS A 122 19.05 -14.69 5.05
C LYS A 122 17.83 -14.36 5.93
N ARG A 123 16.63 -14.77 5.50
CA ARG A 123 15.38 -14.61 6.26
C ARG A 123 15.34 -15.54 7.48
N ILE A 124 15.67 -16.83 7.31
CA ILE A 124 15.74 -17.81 8.41
C ILE A 124 16.82 -17.42 9.43
N LEU A 125 17.98 -16.92 8.97
CA LEU A 125 19.03 -16.44 9.87
C LEU A 125 18.58 -15.20 10.67
N SER A 126 17.77 -14.32 10.07
CA SER A 126 17.21 -13.15 10.77
C SER A 126 16.10 -13.50 11.77
N GLU A 127 15.38 -14.61 11.54
CA GLU A 127 14.31 -15.09 12.41
C GLU A 127 14.88 -15.86 13.62
N GLN A 128 15.93 -16.66 13.43
CA GLN A 128 16.67 -17.32 14.53
C GLN A 128 17.44 -16.35 15.44
N ILE A 129 17.75 -15.13 14.99
CA ILE A 129 18.35 -14.10 15.83
C ILE A 129 17.29 -13.42 16.72
N LYS A 130 16.03 -13.31 16.26
CA LYS A 130 14.94 -12.72 17.03
C LYS A 130 14.44 -13.62 18.16
N ASP A 131 14.36 -14.93 17.92
CA ASP A 131 13.90 -15.88 18.95
C ASP A 131 14.90 -16.06 20.12
N ASN A 132 16.18 -15.71 19.94
CA ASN A 132 17.19 -15.77 21.00
C ASN A 132 17.27 -14.49 21.87
N GLU A 133 16.67 -13.37 21.45
CA GLU A 133 16.67 -12.12 22.23
C GLU A 133 15.51 -12.04 23.25
N ASP A 134 14.41 -12.78 23.03
CA ASP A 134 13.23 -12.73 23.90
C ASP A 134 13.34 -13.60 25.17
N ASP A 135 14.15 -14.67 25.14
CA ASP A 135 14.38 -15.51 26.32
C ASP A 135 15.36 -14.90 27.33
N ASN A 136 16.20 -13.94 26.91
CA ASN A 136 17.20 -13.32 27.79
C ASN A 136 16.68 -12.08 28.56
N LYS A 137 15.48 -11.59 28.25
CA LYS A 137 14.85 -10.44 28.92
C LYS A 137 13.96 -10.80 30.12
N LYS A 138 13.56 -12.06 30.27
CA LYS A 138 12.66 -12.50 31.37
C LYS A 138 13.35 -12.82 32.70
N ASN A 139 14.68 -12.90 32.76
CA ASN A 139 15.40 -13.32 33.98
C ASN A 139 16.00 -12.19 34.84
N ILE A 140 15.79 -10.91 34.50
CA ILE A 140 16.47 -9.79 35.20
C ILE A 140 15.52 -8.96 36.09
N ILE A 141 14.19 -9.11 35.97
CA ILE A 141 13.24 -8.16 36.60
C ILE A 141 12.65 -8.63 37.95
N THR A 142 12.84 -9.88 38.39
CA THR A 142 12.16 -10.42 39.59
C THR A 142 13.04 -10.62 40.82
N LYS A 143 14.03 -9.76 41.11
CA LYS A 143 14.86 -9.95 42.32
C LYS A 143 15.35 -8.72 43.10
N LYS A 144 14.70 -7.56 43.00
CA LYS A 144 14.96 -6.44 43.93
C LYS A 144 13.68 -5.68 44.24
N LEU A 145 13.03 -6.03 45.35
CA LEU A 145 12.43 -5.09 46.32
C LEU A 145 11.71 -5.88 47.41
N THR A 146 12.38 -6.13 48.53
CA THR A 146 11.75 -6.46 49.82
C THR A 146 12.77 -6.10 50.90
N GLU A 147 12.31 -5.55 52.04
CA GLU A 147 13.05 -4.84 53.12
C GLU A 147 13.11 -3.32 52.86
N GLU A 148 12.59 -2.40 53.67
CA GLU A 148 12.16 -2.39 55.08
C GLU A 148 10.85 -1.58 55.25
N LYS A 149 10.05 -1.97 56.25
CA LYS A 149 8.97 -1.18 56.82
C LYS A 149 9.48 -0.52 58.11
N GLU A 150 9.44 0.80 58.17
CA GLU A 150 9.28 1.52 59.44
C GLU A 150 8.15 2.54 59.32
N VAL A 151 7.46 2.71 60.45
CA VAL A 151 6.13 3.30 60.64
C VAL A 151 6.28 4.68 61.28
N VAL A 152 5.21 5.49 61.22
CA VAL A 152 4.84 6.67 62.08
C VAL A 152 5.08 8.06 61.41
N PRO A 153 4.18 9.06 61.54
CA PRO A 153 2.75 9.08 61.22
C PRO A 153 2.34 10.36 60.43
N THR A 154 1.07 10.35 60.02
CA THR A 154 0.24 11.40 59.43
C THR A 154 0.46 12.84 59.96
N GLN A 155 0.64 13.79 59.04
CA GLN A 155 0.20 15.18 59.20
C GLN A 155 -0.55 15.62 57.94
N GLU A 156 -1.84 15.92 58.13
CA GLU A 156 -2.66 16.67 57.19
C GLU A 156 -2.06 18.07 57.00
N LEU A 157 -1.82 18.45 55.75
CA LEU A 157 -1.72 19.85 55.38
C LEU A 157 -2.43 20.04 54.04
N GLU A 158 -3.54 20.76 54.10
CA GLU A 158 -4.11 21.48 52.98
C GLU A 158 -3.02 22.36 52.34
N GLU A 159 -2.88 22.35 51.02
CA GLU A 159 -2.91 23.56 50.20
C GLU A 159 -2.58 23.30 48.72
N LYS A 160 -3.43 23.89 47.87
CA LYS A 160 -3.12 24.62 46.64
C LYS A 160 -2.65 23.82 45.42
N GLY A 161 -3.48 23.96 44.38
CA GLY A 161 -3.21 23.53 43.03
C GLY A 161 -1.87 24.04 42.49
N THR A 162 -1.21 23.17 41.74
CA THR A 162 -0.08 23.54 40.91
C THR A 162 -0.38 23.09 39.49
N SER A 163 -0.54 24.10 38.64
CA SER A 163 -0.63 24.04 37.19
C SER A 163 0.46 23.13 36.60
N VAL A 164 0.06 22.28 35.66
CA VAL A 164 0.94 21.59 34.72
C VAL A 164 1.90 22.61 34.11
N GLN A 165 3.19 22.47 34.40
CA GLN A 165 4.26 23.24 33.77
C GLN A 165 4.28 22.91 32.27
N GLU A 166 3.83 23.86 31.45
CA GLU A 166 4.19 23.93 30.04
C GLU A 166 5.72 23.98 29.91
N PHE A 167 6.28 22.97 29.24
CA PHE A 167 7.65 22.97 28.77
C PHE A 167 7.83 24.15 27.80
N LYS A 168 8.41 25.26 28.26
CA LYS A 168 8.83 26.37 27.39
C LYS A 168 10.04 25.93 26.57
N PRO A 169 9.97 25.90 25.22
CA PRO A 169 11.14 25.67 24.40
C PRO A 169 12.17 26.81 24.59
N TRP A 170 13.42 26.43 24.85
CA TRP A 170 14.56 27.27 25.25
C TRP A 170 14.98 28.37 24.23
N PHE A 171 14.36 28.47 23.05
CA PHE A 171 14.81 29.41 22.02
C PHE A 171 13.72 30.41 21.61
N HIS A 172 13.87 31.66 22.06
CA HIS A 172 13.23 32.83 21.46
C HIS A 172 14.09 33.36 20.31
N PRO A 173 13.61 33.39 19.05
CA PRO A 173 14.33 34.08 17.99
C PRO A 173 13.99 35.57 18.02
N LYS A 174 14.73 36.37 18.78
CA LYS A 174 14.75 37.83 18.63
C LYS A 174 15.66 38.20 17.45
N PHE A 175 15.15 38.08 16.23
CA PHE A 175 15.74 38.76 15.07
C PHE A 175 14.70 39.73 14.48
N LYS A 176 14.87 41.02 14.77
CA LYS A 176 14.14 42.11 14.12
C LYS A 176 14.78 42.36 12.75
N ILE A 177 14.21 41.80 11.69
CA ILE A 177 14.52 42.22 10.32
C ILE A 177 13.63 43.42 9.99
N LYS A 178 14.24 44.60 9.83
CA LYS A 178 13.58 45.80 9.32
C LYS A 178 13.13 45.53 7.87
N ARG A 179 11.82 45.51 7.62
CA ARG A 179 11.24 45.53 6.27
C ARG A 179 11.39 46.92 5.69
N SER A 180 12.17 47.07 4.62
CA SER A 180 12.09 48.25 3.75
C SER A 180 10.96 48.05 2.74
N ASN A 181 10.00 48.97 2.77
CA ASN A 181 8.98 49.09 1.73
C ASN A 181 9.66 49.51 0.42
N ARG A 182 9.47 48.74 -0.64
CA ARG A 182 9.59 49.24 -2.01
C ARG A 182 8.45 48.70 -2.86
N GLN A 183 7.55 49.62 -3.20
CA GLN A 183 6.62 49.52 -4.33
C GLN A 183 7.40 49.20 -5.60
N ILE A 184 6.88 48.29 -6.41
CA ILE A 184 7.29 48.12 -7.80
C ILE A 184 6.08 48.38 -8.69
N SER A 185 6.20 49.44 -9.47
CA SER A 185 5.36 49.84 -10.61
C SER A 185 5.63 48.94 -11.82
N PRO A 186 4.66 48.70 -12.73
CA PRO A 186 4.88 47.92 -13.93
C PRO A 186 5.15 48.82 -15.14
N GLU A 187 6.29 48.68 -15.82
CA GLU A 187 6.35 48.97 -17.25
C GLU A 187 7.52 48.27 -17.99
N ARG A 188 7.10 47.51 -19.01
CA ARG A 188 7.61 47.43 -20.40
C ARG A 188 8.97 46.81 -20.78
N LYS A 189 8.79 45.86 -21.72
CA LYS A 189 9.38 45.72 -23.08
C LYS A 189 10.58 44.78 -23.29
N LYS A 190 10.25 43.76 -24.10
CA LYS A 190 10.93 43.27 -25.33
C LYS A 190 12.37 42.77 -25.21
N ASN A 191 12.54 41.48 -25.51
CA ASN A 191 13.30 41.01 -26.67
C ASN A 191 13.07 39.49 -26.82
N ILE A 192 12.72 39.02 -28.01
CA ILE A 192 13.30 37.84 -28.68
C ILE A 192 12.88 37.88 -30.15
N LYS A 193 13.86 37.54 -30.98
CA LYS A 193 13.99 37.82 -32.39
C LYS A 193 13.74 36.51 -33.17
N VAL A 194 12.78 36.56 -34.10
CA VAL A 194 12.77 36.00 -35.46
C VAL A 194 13.45 34.63 -35.72
N ARG A 195 12.65 33.67 -36.20
CA ARG A 195 12.95 32.93 -37.45
C ARG A 195 11.67 32.48 -38.18
N SER A 196 11.80 32.50 -39.49
CA SER A 196 10.81 32.51 -40.58
C SER A 196 10.12 31.17 -40.85
N HIS A 197 8.87 31.20 -41.37
CA HIS A 197 8.60 31.00 -42.80
C HIS A 197 7.11 31.12 -43.19
N LYS A 198 6.94 31.72 -44.38
CA LYS A 198 5.91 31.51 -45.42
C LYS A 198 4.58 32.26 -45.30
N ALA A 199 4.34 33.01 -46.37
CA ALA A 199 3.29 33.97 -46.60
C ALA A 199 2.03 33.33 -47.20
N VAL A 200 0.86 33.82 -46.79
CA VAL A 200 -0.33 33.92 -47.65
C VAL A 200 -1.01 35.27 -47.36
N LYS A 201 -1.12 36.10 -48.39
CA LYS A 201 -1.84 37.38 -48.41
C LYS A 201 -3.33 37.11 -48.58
N VAL A 202 -4.18 37.59 -47.67
CA VAL A 202 -5.56 37.95 -47.98
C VAL A 202 -5.85 39.33 -47.36
N LYS A 203 -6.57 40.14 -48.12
CA LYS A 203 -6.71 41.59 -48.05
C LYS A 203 -8.14 41.93 -47.56
N VAL A 204 -8.26 43.03 -46.80
CA VAL A 204 -9.41 44.00 -46.74
C VAL A 204 -10.59 43.62 -45.82
N PRO A 205 -11.28 44.58 -45.14
CA PRO A 205 -10.85 45.86 -44.54
C PRO A 205 -11.42 46.15 -43.12
N ASN A 206 -10.87 47.23 -42.55
CA ASN A 206 -11.27 47.97 -41.34
C ASN A 206 -12.78 48.28 -41.21
N LYS A 207 -13.26 48.29 -39.96
CA LYS A 207 -14.18 49.36 -39.49
C LYS A 207 -13.93 49.71 -38.03
N THR A 208 -13.65 51.00 -37.85
CA THR A 208 -13.49 51.79 -36.63
C THR A 208 -14.82 51.97 -35.88
N ILE A 209 -14.72 52.50 -34.66
CA ILE A 209 -15.73 53.08 -33.72
C ILE A 209 -15.74 52.24 -32.43
N ALA A 210 -15.85 52.75 -31.21
CA ALA A 210 -15.52 54.01 -30.52
C ALA A 210 -15.79 53.69 -29.03
N THR A 211 -15.07 54.37 -28.15
CA THR A 211 -15.26 54.40 -26.69
C THR A 211 -16.70 54.66 -26.25
N HIS A 212 -17.16 53.94 -25.22
CA HIS A 212 -17.98 54.55 -24.16
C HIS A 212 -17.79 53.85 -22.81
N GLU A 213 -17.46 54.68 -21.82
CA GLU A 213 -17.50 54.41 -20.39
C GLU A 213 -18.96 54.42 -19.90
N ASN A 214 -19.30 53.56 -18.93
CA ASN A 214 -19.80 53.90 -17.57
C ASN A 214 -20.81 52.90 -16.96
N SER A 215 -20.65 52.77 -15.63
CA SER A 215 -21.62 52.45 -14.55
C SER A 215 -22.44 51.16 -14.65
N ILE A 216 -22.20 50.15 -13.80
CA ILE A 216 -22.77 49.97 -12.44
C ILE A 216 -24.28 50.21 -12.42
N GLU A 217 -25.05 49.13 -12.29
CA GLU A 217 -26.22 49.04 -11.41
C GLU A 217 -26.45 47.58 -11.01
N ALA A 218 -26.68 47.40 -9.72
CA ALA A 218 -26.88 46.14 -9.04
C ALA A 218 -28.36 45.76 -9.04
N GLU A 219 -28.70 44.49 -9.25
CA GLU A 219 -30.02 43.96 -8.89
C GLU A 219 -29.92 42.59 -8.20
N ILE A 220 -30.30 42.62 -6.92
CA ILE A 220 -31.29 41.77 -6.25
C ILE A 220 -30.98 40.26 -6.19
N ILE A 221 -30.46 39.89 -5.02
CA ILE A 221 -30.42 38.54 -4.47
C ILE A 221 -31.84 38.18 -4.00
N ASN A 222 -32.38 37.07 -4.51
CA ASN A 222 -33.56 36.42 -3.93
C ASN A 222 -33.07 35.27 -3.04
N ASP A 223 -33.22 35.46 -1.74
CA ASP A 223 -33.06 34.45 -0.70
C ASP A 223 -34.17 33.38 -0.82
N TYR A 224 -33.78 32.11 -0.82
CA TYR A 224 -34.67 31.00 -0.51
C TYR A 224 -34.24 30.45 0.86
N GLU A 225 -35.05 30.75 1.88
CA GLU A 225 -34.99 30.10 3.19
C GLU A 225 -35.22 28.59 3.01
N MET A 226 -34.24 27.78 3.43
CA MET A 226 -34.45 26.36 3.68
C MET A 226 -34.69 26.17 5.17
N GLU A 227 -35.89 25.69 5.51
CA GLU A 227 -36.24 25.25 6.85
C GLU A 227 -35.37 24.05 7.26
N ASP A 228 -34.52 24.25 8.28
CA ASP A 228 -33.77 23.21 8.95
C ASP A 228 -34.75 22.34 9.78
N PHE A 229 -35.00 21.10 9.31
CA PHE A 229 -35.57 20.04 10.14
C PHE A 229 -34.44 19.32 10.87
N GLU A 230 -34.12 19.79 12.09
CA GLU A 230 -33.34 19.02 13.06
C GLU A 230 -34.22 17.92 13.66
N VAL A 231 -34.05 16.68 13.20
CA VAL A 231 -34.53 15.50 13.92
C VAL A 231 -33.36 15.01 14.78
N GLU A 232 -33.41 15.30 16.07
CA GLU A 232 -32.56 14.67 17.08
C GLU A 232 -32.96 13.19 17.21
N GLU A 233 -32.20 12.29 16.61
CA GLU A 233 -32.17 10.88 17.02
C GLU A 233 -30.97 10.66 17.94
N GLU A 234 -31.18 10.87 19.24
CA GLU A 234 -30.37 10.26 20.30
C GLU A 234 -30.67 8.75 20.34
N MET A 235 -29.87 7.95 19.61
CA MET A 235 -29.74 6.53 19.93
C MET A 235 -28.58 6.36 20.92
N VAL A 236 -28.93 6.28 22.21
CA VAL A 236 -28.06 5.81 23.28
C VAL A 236 -27.91 4.29 23.13
N GLU A 237 -26.87 3.85 22.41
CA GLU A 237 -26.38 2.47 22.53
C GLU A 237 -25.47 2.39 23.77
N ASN A 238 -26.04 1.94 24.89
CA ASN A 238 -25.28 1.53 26.06
C ASN A 238 -24.64 0.15 25.79
N GLU A 239 -23.32 0.11 25.64
CA GLU A 239 -22.52 -1.10 25.80
C GLU A 239 -22.56 -1.52 27.28
N VAL A 240 -23.32 -2.58 27.60
CA VAL A 240 -23.26 -3.24 28.91
C VAL A 240 -22.42 -4.51 28.77
N GLU A 241 -21.29 -4.50 29.49
CA GLU A 241 -20.37 -5.61 29.65
C GLU A 241 -21.01 -6.82 30.37
N ASN A 242 -20.53 -7.99 29.98
CA ASN A 242 -20.87 -9.31 30.51
C ASN A 242 -20.65 -9.45 32.04
N TYR A 243 -21.66 -9.98 32.75
CA TYR A 243 -21.46 -10.86 33.91
C TYR A 243 -22.53 -11.97 33.94
N PRO A 244 -22.19 -13.22 34.30
CA PRO A 244 -23.16 -14.31 34.40
C PRO A 244 -23.69 -14.42 35.84
N VAL A 245 -25.00 -14.39 36.03
CA VAL A 245 -25.63 -14.87 37.27
C VAL A 245 -26.85 -15.70 36.92
N GLN A 246 -26.79 -16.99 37.31
CA GLN A 246 -27.92 -17.91 37.36
C GLN A 246 -28.91 -17.49 38.45
N ARG A 247 -30.22 -17.58 38.17
CA ARG A 247 -31.18 -18.33 39.00
C ARG A 247 -32.57 -18.40 38.36
N GLU A 248 -33.14 -19.58 38.52
CA GLU A 248 -34.48 -20.03 38.13
C GLU A 248 -35.60 -19.25 38.85
N THR A 249 -36.74 -19.05 38.20
CA THR A 249 -38.07 -19.46 38.69
C THR A 249 -39.15 -19.20 37.62
N ILE A 250 -40.21 -20.01 37.68
CA ILE A 250 -41.21 -20.32 36.65
C ILE A 250 -42.45 -19.37 36.76
N PRO A 251 -43.57 -19.53 36.02
CA PRO A 251 -44.12 -18.51 35.13
C PRO A 251 -45.43 -17.88 35.65
N VAL A 252 -45.80 -16.71 35.14
CA VAL A 252 -47.20 -16.21 35.28
C VAL A 252 -47.74 -15.80 33.93
N ASN A 253 -48.71 -16.59 33.52
CA ASN A 253 -49.65 -16.46 32.43
C ASN A 253 -50.51 -15.20 32.60
N VAL A 254 -50.45 -14.25 31.66
CA VAL A 254 -51.48 -13.22 31.50
C VAL A 254 -51.79 -13.08 30.01
N GLU A 255 -52.81 -13.83 29.63
CA GLU A 255 -53.57 -13.75 28.39
C GLU A 255 -54.20 -12.35 28.29
N LYS A 256 -53.79 -11.56 27.30
CA LYS A 256 -54.42 -10.26 26.99
C LYS A 256 -55.06 -10.33 25.61
N HIS A 257 -56.36 -10.58 25.63
CA HIS A 257 -57.29 -10.43 24.52
C HIS A 257 -57.15 -9.02 23.92
N ILE A 258 -56.73 -8.92 22.66
CA ILE A 258 -56.88 -7.71 21.85
C ILE A 258 -57.95 -8.02 20.80
N LEU A 259 -59.07 -7.31 20.92
CA LEU A 259 -60.17 -7.30 19.97
C LEU A 259 -59.69 -6.65 18.65
N GLU A 260 -59.72 -7.44 17.58
CA GLU A 260 -59.70 -6.93 16.20
C GLU A 260 -60.98 -6.12 15.95
N VAL A 261 -60.80 -4.81 15.76
CA VAL A 261 -61.81 -3.96 15.13
C VAL A 261 -61.40 -3.83 13.66
N GLU A 262 -62.10 -4.55 12.78
CA GLU A 262 -62.03 -4.36 11.33
C GLU A 262 -62.51 -2.95 10.98
N GLU A 263 -61.59 -2.00 10.87
CA GLU A 263 -61.86 -0.70 10.27
C GLU A 263 -61.73 -0.84 8.75
N LYS A 264 -62.87 -1.14 8.10
CA LYS A 264 -63.03 -1.12 6.63
C LYS A 264 -62.88 0.31 6.12
N SER A 265 -61.64 0.75 5.95
CA SER A 265 -61.33 1.97 5.20
C SER A 265 -61.57 1.72 3.71
N LYS A 266 -62.44 2.54 3.11
CA LYS A 266 -62.66 2.62 1.67
C LYS A 266 -61.34 2.97 0.99
N ILE A 267 -60.73 1.98 0.32
CA ILE A 267 -59.61 2.18 -0.59
C ILE A 267 -60.14 2.94 -1.80
N GLU A 268 -59.98 4.25 -1.77
CA GLU A 268 -60.07 5.11 -2.94
C GLU A 268 -58.95 4.68 -3.91
N PRO A 269 -59.23 4.48 -5.22
CA PRO A 269 -58.24 4.01 -6.17
C PRO A 269 -57.19 5.10 -6.37
N GLN A 270 -56.13 5.06 -5.56
CA GLN A 270 -54.92 5.84 -5.77
C GLN A 270 -54.45 5.55 -7.20
N LYS A 271 -54.53 6.58 -8.06
CA LYS A 271 -53.83 6.61 -9.34
C LYS A 271 -52.40 6.18 -9.05
N LYS A 272 -52.02 4.99 -9.53
CA LYS A 272 -50.63 4.51 -9.59
C LYS A 272 -49.84 5.50 -10.42
N THR A 273 -49.38 6.57 -9.78
CA THR A 273 -48.28 7.38 -10.27
C THR A 273 -47.11 6.43 -10.41
N THR A 274 -46.63 6.30 -11.64
CA THR A 274 -45.48 5.49 -12.01
C THR A 274 -44.36 5.73 -10.98
N PRO A 275 -43.76 4.68 -10.41
CA PRO A 275 -42.72 4.83 -9.41
C PRO A 275 -41.55 5.57 -10.05
N ASP A 276 -41.44 6.85 -9.71
CA ASP A 276 -40.31 7.68 -10.05
C ASP A 276 -39.06 7.02 -9.46
N GLU A 277 -37.92 7.06 -10.17
CA GLU A 277 -36.58 6.82 -9.60
C GLU A 277 -36.22 7.94 -8.58
N LYS A 278 -37.15 8.31 -7.69
CA LYS A 278 -36.87 9.16 -6.54
C LYS A 278 -35.96 8.38 -5.61
N ILE A 279 -34.88 9.03 -5.19
CA ILE A 279 -33.93 8.50 -4.23
C ILE A 279 -34.70 8.23 -2.94
N ASN A 280 -34.89 6.96 -2.60
CA ASN A 280 -35.51 6.57 -1.33
C ASN A 280 -34.46 6.71 -0.21
N PRO A 281 -34.63 7.64 0.74
CA PRO A 281 -33.66 7.84 1.82
C PRO A 281 -33.45 6.59 2.67
N HIS A 282 -34.50 5.80 2.90
CA HIS A 282 -34.42 4.56 3.66
C HIS A 282 -33.57 3.51 2.93
N GLU A 283 -33.73 3.39 1.60
CA GLU A 283 -32.91 2.47 0.80
C GLU A 283 -31.42 2.87 0.84
N LYS A 284 -31.14 4.18 0.77
CA LYS A 284 -29.79 4.72 0.92
C LYS A 284 -29.19 4.36 2.29
N ALA A 285 -29.95 4.54 3.37
CA ALA A 285 -29.52 4.22 4.72
C ALA A 285 -29.19 2.71 4.89
N VAL A 286 -30.01 1.83 4.32
CA VAL A 286 -29.76 0.38 4.32
C VAL A 286 -28.45 0.06 3.60
N ILE A 287 -28.22 0.62 2.40
CA ILE A 287 -26.96 0.39 1.65
C ILE A 287 -25.75 0.92 2.45
N LEU A 288 -25.86 2.13 3.02
CA LEU A 288 -24.80 2.71 3.86
C LEU A 288 -24.47 1.82 5.06
N SER A 289 -25.47 1.22 5.71
CA SER A 289 -25.26 0.31 6.84
C SER A 289 -24.46 -0.94 6.44
N ARG A 290 -24.75 -1.50 5.24
CA ARG A 290 -24.02 -2.66 4.71
C ARG A 290 -22.60 -2.29 4.29
N ILE A 291 -22.42 -1.17 3.62
CA ILE A 291 -21.09 -0.62 3.26
C ILE A 291 -20.26 -0.38 4.53
N ALA A 292 -20.81 0.26 5.55
CA ALA A 292 -20.14 0.49 6.82
C ALA A 292 -19.74 -0.83 7.50
N LYS A 293 -20.60 -1.85 7.46
CA LYS A 293 -20.27 -3.20 7.95
C LYS A 293 -19.12 -3.83 7.18
N THR A 294 -19.11 -3.74 5.85
CA THR A 294 -18.03 -4.23 5.00
C THR A 294 -16.71 -3.53 5.30
N LEU A 295 -16.71 -2.19 5.40
CA LEU A 295 -15.54 -1.39 5.76
C LEU A 295 -14.97 -1.80 7.12
N ARG A 296 -15.81 -1.92 8.16
CA ARG A 296 -15.39 -2.39 9.48
C ARG A 296 -14.81 -3.80 9.43
N THR A 297 -15.40 -4.69 8.64
CA THR A 297 -14.89 -6.07 8.44
C THR A 297 -13.51 -6.07 7.79
N GLN A 298 -13.21 -5.10 6.92
CA GLN A 298 -11.88 -4.90 6.33
C GLN A 298 -10.92 -4.09 7.24
N GLY A 299 -11.32 -3.75 8.47
CA GLY A 299 -10.49 -3.04 9.43
C GLY A 299 -10.46 -1.51 9.26
N TYR A 300 -11.42 -0.94 8.53
CA TYR A 300 -11.56 0.51 8.42
C TYR A 300 -12.36 1.08 9.60
N TYR A 301 -11.89 2.21 10.11
CA TYR A 301 -12.59 3.05 11.09
C TYR A 301 -13.53 4.02 10.38
N ILE A 302 -14.80 4.07 10.80
CA ILE A 302 -15.77 5.03 10.28
C ILE A 302 -15.65 6.33 11.08
N LEU A 303 -15.33 7.43 10.40
CA LEU A 303 -15.27 8.74 11.03
C LEU A 303 -16.68 9.26 11.29
N LYS A 304 -16.94 9.66 12.54
CA LYS A 304 -18.20 10.30 12.93
C LYS A 304 -18.23 11.74 12.43
N LYS A 305 -19.40 12.19 11.96
CA LYS A 305 -19.63 13.58 11.58
C LYS A 305 -19.46 14.47 12.82
N HIS A 306 -18.64 15.51 12.71
CA HIS A 306 -18.44 16.51 13.75
C HIS A 306 -18.84 17.89 13.22
N SER A 307 -19.38 18.76 14.07
CA SER A 307 -19.83 20.10 13.67
C SER A 307 -18.71 20.94 13.06
N SER A 308 -17.48 20.79 13.57
CA SER A 308 -16.29 21.46 13.04
C SER A 308 -15.84 20.98 11.65
N MET A 309 -16.40 19.87 11.15
CA MET A 309 -16.12 19.31 9.83
C MET A 309 -17.39 19.29 8.95
N LYS A 310 -18.37 20.18 9.24
CA LYS A 310 -19.66 20.21 8.53
C LYS A 310 -19.48 20.29 7.02
N ASP A 311 -18.55 21.14 6.56
CA ASP A 311 -18.27 21.36 5.14
C ASP A 311 -17.75 20.07 4.49
N LEU A 312 -16.75 19.42 5.10
CA LEU A 312 -16.21 18.15 4.59
C LEU A 312 -17.30 17.06 4.46
N PHE A 313 -18.15 16.91 5.48
CA PHE A 313 -19.24 15.93 5.49
C PHE A 313 -20.48 16.36 4.66
N ALA A 314 -20.51 17.56 4.09
CA ALA A 314 -21.58 17.95 3.17
C ALA A 314 -21.43 17.25 1.81
N HIS A 315 -20.20 16.89 1.44
CA HIS A 315 -19.91 16.32 0.13
C HIS A 315 -19.88 14.78 0.11
N VAL A 316 -19.71 14.14 1.27
CA VAL A 316 -19.60 12.68 1.41
C VAL A 316 -20.74 12.10 2.24
N ASP A 317 -21.17 10.88 1.91
CA ASP A 317 -22.17 10.16 2.70
C ASP A 317 -21.53 9.41 3.86
N LEU A 318 -20.33 8.89 3.64
CA LEU A 318 -19.55 8.12 4.61
C LEU A 318 -18.08 8.44 4.44
N MET A 319 -17.36 8.60 5.54
CA MET A 319 -15.90 8.78 5.54
C MET A 319 -15.29 7.66 6.36
N ALA A 320 -14.38 6.89 5.75
CA ALA A 320 -13.67 5.83 6.43
C ALA A 320 -12.16 6.05 6.35
N LEU A 321 -11.41 5.50 7.32
CA LEU A 321 -9.95 5.49 7.28
C LEU A 321 -9.39 4.15 7.76
N LYS A 322 -8.22 3.77 7.25
CA LYS A 322 -7.46 2.62 7.73
C LYS A 322 -5.97 2.93 7.76
N SER A 323 -5.31 2.41 8.78
CA SER A 323 -3.86 2.45 8.93
C SER A 323 -3.24 1.18 8.37
N VAL A 324 -2.25 1.29 7.48
CA VAL A 324 -1.62 0.17 6.77
C VAL A 324 -0.11 0.26 6.94
N PRO A 325 0.52 -0.64 7.71
CA PRO A 325 1.96 -0.62 7.91
C PRO A 325 2.68 -1.08 6.64
N VAL A 326 3.66 -0.30 6.18
CA VAL A 326 4.43 -0.60 4.97
C VAL A 326 5.80 -1.16 5.34
N ASN A 327 6.46 -0.52 6.31
CA ASN A 327 7.73 -0.97 6.89
C ASN A 327 7.85 -0.47 8.34
N GLU A 328 8.98 -0.72 9.00
CA GLU A 328 9.21 -0.36 10.41
C GLU A 328 9.08 1.15 10.71
N VAL A 329 9.21 2.01 9.68
CA VAL A 329 9.26 3.46 9.82
C VAL A 329 8.08 4.15 9.14
N LEU A 330 7.41 3.50 8.18
CA LEU A 330 6.37 4.10 7.35
C LEU A 330 5.05 3.34 7.45
N GLU A 331 3.99 4.10 7.69
CA GLU A 331 2.61 3.66 7.71
C GLU A 331 1.77 4.55 6.79
N PHE A 332 0.78 3.97 6.15
CA PHE A 332 -0.20 4.69 5.34
C PHE A 332 -1.48 4.88 6.10
N ILE A 333 -2.07 6.06 5.97
CA ILE A 333 -3.44 6.31 6.42
C ILE A 333 -4.26 6.58 5.17
N ILE A 334 -5.08 5.60 4.81
CA ILE A 334 -5.92 5.63 3.62
C ILE A 334 -7.30 6.14 4.03
N PHE A 335 -7.66 7.32 3.54
CA PHE A 335 -8.99 7.89 3.63
C PHE A 335 -9.83 7.43 2.45
N VAL A 336 -11.07 7.04 2.73
CA VAL A 336 -12.06 6.61 1.74
C VAL A 336 -13.30 7.50 1.89
N PRO A 337 -13.32 8.69 1.25
CA PRO A 337 -14.54 9.46 1.11
C PRO A 337 -15.48 8.76 0.15
N LEU A 338 -16.67 8.40 0.63
CA LEU A 338 -17.60 7.55 -0.09
C LEU A 338 -18.94 8.24 -0.30
N LYS A 339 -19.46 8.10 -1.52
CA LYS A 339 -20.83 8.51 -1.87
C LYS A 339 -21.61 7.31 -2.41
N VAL A 340 -22.90 7.25 -2.09
CA VAL A 340 -23.78 6.14 -2.49
C VAL A 340 -24.80 6.62 -3.51
N SER A 341 -24.79 5.97 -4.67
CA SER A 341 -25.80 6.13 -5.71
C SER A 341 -26.84 5.02 -5.61
N VAL A 342 -28.10 5.39 -5.36
CA VAL A 342 -29.25 4.47 -5.29
C VAL A 342 -29.81 4.15 -6.69
N LEU A 343 -29.18 4.67 -7.74
CA LEU A 343 -29.59 4.41 -9.11
C LEU A 343 -29.45 2.92 -9.44
N LYS A 344 -30.52 2.32 -9.98
CA LYS A 344 -30.59 0.89 -10.31
C LYS A 344 -30.07 0.57 -11.71
N GLY A 345 -30.03 1.58 -12.59
CA GLY A 345 -29.51 1.42 -13.94
C GLY A 345 -28.01 1.12 -13.97
N LYS A 346 -27.54 0.66 -15.13
CA LYS A 346 -26.13 0.38 -15.38
C LYS A 346 -25.36 1.67 -15.62
N VAL A 347 -24.27 1.87 -14.92
CA VAL A 347 -23.35 3.01 -15.10
C VAL A 347 -22.18 2.53 -15.94
N GLN A 348 -22.04 3.08 -17.15
CA GLN A 348 -20.91 2.85 -18.03
C GLN A 348 -19.99 4.07 -18.03
N ILE A 349 -18.72 3.85 -17.77
CA ILE A 349 -17.74 4.92 -17.61
C ILE A 349 -16.64 4.78 -18.65
N SER A 350 -16.17 5.92 -19.11
CA SER A 350 -15.02 6.18 -19.95
C SER A 350 -14.34 7.43 -19.35
N ASN A 351 -13.07 7.69 -19.66
CA ASN A 351 -12.40 8.92 -19.23
C ASN A 351 -13.14 10.17 -19.69
N GLU A 352 -13.73 10.12 -20.89
CA GLU A 352 -14.44 11.26 -21.48
C GLU A 352 -15.94 11.25 -21.21
N VAL A 353 -16.56 10.06 -21.14
CA VAL A 353 -18.02 9.92 -21.16
C VAL A 353 -18.53 9.01 -20.07
N ILE A 354 -19.54 9.50 -19.36
CA ILE A 354 -20.26 8.74 -18.35
C ILE A 354 -21.70 8.58 -18.82
N LYS A 355 -22.07 7.32 -19.07
CA LYS A 355 -23.33 6.92 -19.66
C LYS A 355 -24.13 6.11 -18.64
N TYR A 356 -25.29 6.64 -18.26
CA TYR A 356 -26.26 5.90 -17.46
C TYR A 356 -27.29 5.22 -18.36
N ILE A 357 -27.44 3.92 -18.20
CA ILE A 357 -28.44 3.10 -18.88
C ILE A 357 -29.50 2.73 -17.85
N SER A 358 -30.62 3.47 -17.83
CA SER A 358 -31.75 3.13 -16.95
C SER A 358 -32.33 1.77 -17.30
N THR A 359 -32.71 1.03 -16.26
CA THR A 359 -33.45 -0.24 -16.37
C THR A 359 -34.86 -0.06 -16.94
N ASN A 360 -35.44 1.14 -16.86
CA ASN A 360 -36.82 1.39 -17.27
C ASN A 360 -36.87 2.26 -18.54
N GLU A 361 -37.50 1.75 -19.59
CA GLU A 361 -37.57 2.41 -20.90
C GLU A 361 -38.20 3.79 -20.85
N ASN A 362 -39.13 4.03 -19.92
CA ASN A 362 -39.78 5.32 -19.73
C ASN A 362 -38.78 6.42 -19.33
N PHE A 363 -37.63 6.04 -18.76
CA PHE A 363 -36.58 6.96 -18.34
C PHE A 363 -35.50 7.20 -19.38
N LYS A 364 -35.50 6.47 -20.52
CA LYS A 364 -34.59 6.74 -21.66
C LYS A 364 -34.70 8.20 -22.13
N LYS A 365 -35.91 8.79 -22.06
CA LYS A 365 -36.15 10.20 -22.42
C LYS A 365 -35.63 11.21 -21.39
N LYS A 366 -35.38 10.81 -20.15
CA LYS A 366 -34.93 11.68 -19.03
C LYS A 366 -33.41 11.61 -18.77
N GLY A 367 -32.63 11.03 -19.68
CA GLY A 367 -31.19 10.79 -19.49
C GLY A 367 -30.36 12.01 -19.05
N SER A 368 -30.77 13.22 -19.44
CA SER A 368 -30.09 14.46 -19.04
C SER A 368 -30.14 14.75 -17.53
N VAL A 369 -31.21 14.35 -16.84
CA VAL A 369 -31.35 14.58 -15.38
C VAL A 369 -30.41 13.66 -14.61
N PHE A 370 -30.34 12.38 -14.99
CA PHE A 370 -29.43 11.42 -14.37
C PHE A 370 -27.96 11.77 -14.61
N LYS A 371 -27.63 12.26 -15.80
CA LYS A 371 -26.30 12.78 -16.09
C LYS A 371 -25.92 13.92 -15.15
N LYS A 372 -26.83 14.88 -14.92
CA LYS A 372 -26.59 15.98 -13.95
C LYS A 372 -26.40 15.46 -12.52
N LEU A 373 -27.21 14.48 -12.09
CA LEU A 373 -27.11 13.89 -10.76
C LEU A 373 -25.76 13.19 -10.56
N ILE A 374 -25.35 12.34 -11.51
CA ILE A 374 -24.07 11.64 -11.48
C ILE A 374 -22.91 12.65 -11.50
N ASN A 375 -22.98 13.68 -12.35
CA ASN A 375 -21.97 14.75 -12.36
C ASN A 375 -21.90 15.50 -11.03
N SER A 376 -23.02 15.70 -10.34
CA SER A 376 -23.03 16.31 -9.00
C SER A 376 -22.31 15.44 -7.95
N TYR A 377 -22.40 14.11 -8.08
CA TYR A 377 -21.67 13.20 -7.21
C TYR A 377 -20.15 13.30 -7.45
N PHE A 378 -19.72 13.45 -8.69
CA PHE A 378 -18.30 13.63 -9.00
C PHE A 378 -17.76 14.96 -8.49
N GLY A 379 -18.45 16.07 -8.78
CA GLY A 379 -18.05 17.38 -8.27
C GLY A 379 -17.90 17.38 -6.74
N SER A 380 -18.85 16.76 -6.04
CA SER A 380 -18.75 16.66 -4.59
C SER A 380 -17.57 15.78 -4.10
N LEU A 381 -17.27 14.67 -4.77
CA LEU A 381 -16.15 13.81 -4.36
C LEU A 381 -14.80 14.47 -4.65
N GLU A 382 -14.69 15.17 -5.77
CA GLU A 382 -13.51 15.98 -6.12
C GLU A 382 -13.28 17.10 -5.09
N GLU A 383 -14.33 17.84 -4.72
CA GLU A 383 -14.27 18.86 -3.65
C GLU A 383 -13.85 18.23 -2.31
N SER A 384 -14.40 17.06 -1.97
CA SER A 384 -14.06 16.38 -0.71
C SER A 384 -12.58 16.02 -0.62
N HIS A 385 -11.93 15.69 -1.73
CA HIS A 385 -10.51 15.35 -1.77
C HIS A 385 -9.63 16.55 -1.40
N GLU A 386 -9.95 17.73 -1.90
CA GLU A 386 -9.24 18.97 -1.55
C GLU A 386 -9.55 19.41 -0.12
N LEU A 387 -10.81 19.29 0.33
CA LEU A 387 -11.20 19.61 1.71
C LEU A 387 -10.51 18.72 2.74
N ILE A 388 -10.33 17.42 2.47
CA ILE A 388 -9.57 16.52 3.36
C ILE A 388 -8.15 17.03 3.56
N LYS A 389 -7.49 17.46 2.47
CA LYS A 389 -6.13 18.01 2.56
C LYS A 389 -6.10 19.28 3.39
N GLU A 390 -7.02 20.20 3.15
CA GLU A 390 -7.10 21.46 3.89
C GLU A 390 -7.35 21.24 5.38
N GLU A 391 -8.30 20.36 5.74
CA GLU A 391 -8.64 20.05 7.13
C GLU A 391 -7.53 19.26 7.85
N LEU A 392 -6.76 18.42 7.14
CA LEU A 392 -5.55 17.81 7.69
C LEU A 392 -4.48 18.85 8.01
N GLU A 393 -4.34 19.88 7.18
CA GLU A 393 -3.38 20.98 7.41
C GLU A 393 -3.83 21.93 8.53
N LYS A 394 -5.14 22.16 8.69
CA LYS A 394 -5.73 22.90 9.83
C LYS A 394 -5.62 22.12 11.16
N GLY A 395 -5.59 20.79 11.11
CA GLY A 395 -5.42 19.90 12.27
C GLY A 395 -6.71 19.43 12.93
N THR A 396 -7.87 19.94 12.51
CA THR A 396 -9.21 19.51 12.93
C THR A 396 -9.45 18.04 12.61
N LEU A 397 -9.25 17.64 11.35
CA LEU A 397 -9.36 16.25 10.92
C LEU A 397 -8.27 15.39 11.57
N LEU A 398 -7.05 15.92 11.73
CA LEU A 398 -5.95 15.19 12.37
C LEU A 398 -6.27 14.78 13.82
N SER A 399 -6.97 15.63 14.58
CA SER A 399 -7.42 15.28 15.93
C SER A 399 -8.38 14.08 15.96
N SER A 400 -9.27 13.99 14.97
CA SER A 400 -10.20 12.87 14.82
C SER A 400 -9.47 11.60 14.39
N VAL A 401 -8.48 11.73 13.52
CA VAL A 401 -7.59 10.62 13.10
C VAL A 401 -6.82 10.08 14.30
N ASN A 402 -6.20 10.95 15.11
CA ASN A 402 -5.46 10.56 16.32
C ASN A 402 -6.36 9.82 17.32
N ARG A 403 -7.60 10.29 17.50
CA ARG A 403 -8.58 9.63 18.36
C ARG A 403 -8.96 8.23 17.86
N CYS A 404 -9.14 8.07 16.55
CA CYS A 404 -9.52 6.79 15.95
C CYS A 404 -8.36 5.79 15.96
N LEU A 405 -7.16 6.23 15.63
CA LEU A 405 -5.97 5.37 15.55
C LEU A 405 -5.25 5.19 16.89
N LYS A 406 -5.62 5.96 17.92
CA LYS A 406 -4.94 6.00 19.23
C LYS A 406 -3.43 6.29 19.08
N GLN A 407 -3.09 7.20 18.17
CA GLN A 407 -1.73 7.60 17.86
C GLN A 407 -1.62 9.13 17.94
N ASP A 408 -0.49 9.63 18.45
CA ASP A 408 -0.22 11.07 18.54
C ASP A 408 0.46 11.59 17.26
N ILE A 409 -0.28 11.54 16.14
CA ILE A 409 0.23 11.99 14.85
C ILE A 409 0.30 13.51 14.87
N SER A 410 1.47 14.02 14.52
CA SER A 410 1.75 15.45 14.43
C SER A 410 2.23 15.82 13.03
N LEU A 411 1.70 16.94 12.51
CA LEU A 411 2.17 17.54 11.26
C LEU A 411 3.51 18.23 11.52
N LYS A 412 4.57 17.78 10.84
CA LYS A 412 5.89 18.41 10.92
C LYS A 412 6.03 19.45 9.82
N THR A 413 6.47 20.63 10.20
CA THR A 413 6.73 21.75 9.29
C THR A 413 8.22 21.92 9.04
N SER A 414 8.56 22.44 7.86
CA SER A 414 9.92 22.82 7.49
C SER A 414 10.39 24.05 8.26
N ILE A 415 11.68 24.37 8.15
CA ILE A 415 12.23 25.67 8.59
C ILE A 415 11.49 26.84 7.91
N THR A 416 11.00 26.65 6.68
CA THR A 416 10.21 27.63 5.94
C THR A 416 8.72 27.62 6.29
N LYS A 417 8.32 26.91 7.37
CA LYS A 417 6.93 26.71 7.82
C LYS A 417 6.01 26.05 6.78
N LYS A 418 6.58 25.33 5.82
CA LYS A 418 5.80 24.51 4.88
C LYS A 418 5.52 23.15 5.50
N ASN A 419 4.30 22.66 5.35
CA ASN A 419 3.91 21.33 5.77
C ASN A 419 4.75 20.30 5.00
N LEU A 420 5.52 19.47 5.71
CA LEU A 420 6.44 18.51 5.12
C LEU A 420 5.84 17.10 5.10
N PHE A 421 5.54 16.56 6.28
CA PHE A 421 5.04 15.19 6.48
C PHE A 421 4.37 15.01 7.85
N PHE A 422 3.67 13.89 8.04
CA PHE A 422 3.04 13.50 9.30
C PHE A 422 3.89 12.46 10.03
N SER A 423 3.99 12.56 11.36
CA SER A 423 4.78 11.60 12.17
C SER A 423 4.28 11.48 13.61
N ALA A 424 4.45 10.30 14.19
CA ALA A 424 4.24 9.99 15.61
C ALA A 424 5.50 9.26 16.10
N GLY A 425 6.32 9.93 16.92
CA GLY A 425 7.62 9.42 17.33
C GLY A 425 8.55 9.15 16.15
N LEU A 426 9.00 7.90 16.00
CA LEU A 426 9.84 7.44 14.89
C LEU A 426 9.03 7.07 13.64
N GLN A 427 7.72 6.88 13.78
CA GLN A 427 6.86 6.42 12.71
C GLN A 427 6.38 7.59 11.86
N GLN A 428 6.33 7.35 10.56
CA GLN A 428 5.89 8.29 9.54
C GLN A 428 4.58 7.88 8.94
N PHE A 429 3.78 8.88 8.59
CA PHE A 429 2.48 8.67 8.00
C PHE A 429 2.40 9.34 6.63
N LYS A 430 2.02 8.55 5.62
CA LYS A 430 1.59 9.08 4.32
C LYS A 430 0.08 9.01 4.26
N MET A 431 -0.56 10.17 4.11
CA MET A 431 -2.00 10.28 3.96
C MET A 431 -2.35 10.05 2.50
N LEU A 432 -3.24 9.10 2.23
CA LEU A 432 -3.74 8.75 0.91
C LEU A 432 -5.25 8.95 0.90
N VAL A 433 -5.80 9.51 -0.18
CA VAL A 433 -7.24 9.77 -0.28
C VAL A 433 -7.74 9.09 -1.54
N GLU A 434 -8.64 8.14 -1.36
CA GLU A 434 -9.19 7.30 -2.43
C GLU A 434 -10.72 7.46 -2.45
N PRO A 435 -11.23 8.47 -3.18
CA PRO A 435 -12.67 8.69 -3.27
C PRO A 435 -13.35 7.54 -4.00
N MET A 436 -14.56 7.20 -3.55
CA MET A 436 -15.33 6.08 -4.08
C MET A 436 -16.79 6.47 -4.30
N LEU A 437 -17.31 6.13 -5.48
CA LEU A 437 -18.75 6.14 -5.75
C LEU A 437 -19.25 4.70 -5.79
N VAL A 438 -20.04 4.33 -4.79
CA VAL A 438 -20.67 3.00 -4.74
C VAL A 438 -22.06 3.09 -5.35
N CYS A 439 -22.27 2.33 -6.42
CA CYS A 439 -23.53 2.24 -7.15
C CYS A 439 -24.30 0.99 -6.74
N LYS A 440 -25.63 1.10 -6.66
CA LYS A 440 -26.50 -0.07 -6.53
C LYS A 440 -26.57 -0.90 -7.81
N GLY A 441 -26.62 -0.24 -8.96
CA GLY A 441 -26.64 -0.89 -10.27
C GLY A 441 -25.27 -1.43 -10.70
N GLU A 442 -25.27 -2.17 -11.81
CA GLU A 442 -24.03 -2.64 -12.44
C GLU A 442 -23.15 -1.47 -12.86
N VAL A 443 -21.84 -1.61 -12.66
CA VAL A 443 -20.84 -0.66 -13.16
C VAL A 443 -20.02 -1.34 -14.25
N GLY A 444 -19.80 -0.65 -15.36
CA GLY A 444 -18.97 -1.13 -16.46
C GLY A 444 -18.00 -0.05 -16.93
N PHE A 445 -16.83 -0.47 -17.39
CA PHE A 445 -15.83 0.38 -18.01
C PHE A 445 -15.84 0.15 -19.54
N LEU A 446 -15.93 1.24 -20.31
CA LEU A 446 -16.08 1.21 -21.77
C LEU A 446 -14.74 1.06 -22.49
N GLU A 447 -13.70 1.71 -21.98
CA GLU A 447 -12.41 1.85 -22.66
C GLU A 447 -11.50 0.66 -22.45
N LYS A 448 -11.43 0.16 -21.22
CA LYS A 448 -10.58 -0.98 -20.85
C LYS A 448 -11.37 -2.03 -20.09
N ILE A 449 -10.83 -3.24 -20.08
CA ILE A 449 -11.37 -4.35 -19.29
C ILE A 449 -10.54 -4.39 -18.03
N THR A 450 -10.97 -3.62 -17.05
CA THR A 450 -10.34 -3.58 -15.73
C THR A 450 -11.36 -4.05 -14.69
N PRO A 451 -10.92 -4.68 -13.59
CA PRO A 451 -11.80 -5.20 -12.55
C PRO A 451 -12.64 -4.09 -11.89
N PHE A 452 -12.11 -2.86 -11.84
CA PHE A 452 -12.79 -1.71 -11.26
C PHE A 452 -12.85 -0.55 -12.26
N ALA A 453 -14.02 0.08 -12.40
CA ALA A 453 -14.11 1.29 -13.19
C ALA A 453 -13.43 2.43 -12.43
N TYR A 454 -12.57 3.18 -13.13
CA TYR A 454 -11.73 4.20 -12.53
C TYR A 454 -11.64 5.40 -13.46
N LEU A 455 -11.79 6.60 -12.90
CA LEU A 455 -11.62 7.88 -13.59
C LEU A 455 -10.29 8.49 -13.18
N LYS A 456 -9.31 8.46 -14.08
CA LYS A 456 -7.93 8.87 -13.79
C LYS A 456 -7.81 10.35 -13.43
N ASP A 457 -8.55 11.22 -14.12
CA ASP A 457 -8.44 12.68 -13.96
C ASP A 457 -8.78 13.17 -12.54
N ILE A 458 -9.75 12.52 -11.89
CA ILE A 458 -10.21 12.87 -10.55
C ILE A 458 -9.87 11.81 -9.49
N ASN A 459 -9.06 10.81 -9.86
CA ASN A 459 -8.68 9.68 -9.00
C ASN A 459 -9.89 9.02 -8.32
N LEU A 460 -10.96 8.71 -9.08
CA LEU A 460 -12.22 8.21 -8.53
C LEU A 460 -12.51 6.77 -8.95
N HIS A 461 -12.72 5.89 -7.97
CA HIS A 461 -13.24 4.55 -8.21
C HIS A 461 -14.77 4.55 -8.23
N ILE A 462 -15.34 3.83 -9.21
CA ILE A 462 -16.78 3.63 -9.32
C ILE A 462 -17.03 2.14 -9.36
N LEU A 463 -17.87 1.64 -8.45
CA LEU A 463 -18.04 0.20 -8.27
C LEU A 463 -19.43 -0.15 -7.78
N ALA A 464 -19.81 -1.41 -7.99
CA ALA A 464 -20.96 -2.01 -7.32
C ALA A 464 -20.62 -2.36 -5.86
N GLU A 465 -21.64 -2.44 -5.01
CA GLU A 465 -21.50 -2.70 -3.57
C GLU A 465 -20.74 -4.00 -3.25
N ASP A 466 -20.96 -5.06 -4.02
CA ASP A 466 -20.35 -6.38 -3.84
C ASP A 466 -18.83 -6.41 -4.11
N LYS A 467 -18.34 -5.47 -4.93
CA LYS A 467 -16.92 -5.32 -5.27
C LYS A 467 -16.10 -4.48 -4.29
N LEU A 468 -16.74 -3.90 -3.28
CA LEU A 468 -16.08 -2.98 -2.36
C LEU A 468 -14.92 -3.64 -1.58
N ALA A 469 -15.13 -4.85 -1.06
CA ALA A 469 -14.08 -5.54 -0.30
C ALA A 469 -12.85 -5.86 -1.17
N GLU A 470 -13.06 -6.27 -2.41
CA GLU A 470 -12.01 -6.60 -3.37
C GLU A 470 -11.20 -5.34 -3.73
N LEU A 471 -11.87 -4.22 -3.99
CA LEU A 471 -11.22 -2.94 -4.27
C LEU A 471 -10.37 -2.44 -3.10
N LEU A 472 -10.87 -2.52 -1.87
CA LEU A 472 -10.12 -2.08 -0.68
C LEU A 472 -8.82 -2.87 -0.53
N GLN A 473 -8.87 -4.19 -0.71
CA GLN A 473 -7.68 -5.04 -0.70
C GLN A 473 -6.70 -4.69 -1.83
N PHE A 474 -7.23 -4.41 -3.02
CA PHE A 474 -6.42 -3.94 -4.15
C PHE A 474 -5.70 -2.63 -3.82
N ILE A 475 -6.40 -1.63 -3.27
CA ILE A 475 -5.82 -0.33 -2.91
C ILE A 475 -4.70 -0.47 -1.88
N GLU A 476 -4.91 -1.26 -0.83
CA GLU A 476 -3.90 -1.53 0.20
C GLU A 476 -2.64 -2.16 -0.42
N ARG A 477 -2.82 -3.17 -1.28
CA ARG A 477 -1.71 -3.82 -1.99
C ARG A 477 -1.03 -2.88 -2.98
N LYS A 478 -1.79 -2.12 -3.76
CA LYS A 478 -1.32 -1.13 -4.75
C LYS A 478 -0.30 -0.20 -4.11
N TYR A 479 -0.68 0.46 -3.02
CA TYR A 479 0.21 1.42 -2.39
C TYR A 479 1.39 0.77 -1.69
N THR A 480 1.20 -0.37 -1.04
CA THR A 480 2.29 -1.11 -0.40
C THR A 480 3.35 -1.50 -1.42
N LEU A 481 2.95 -1.99 -2.60
CA LEU A 481 3.84 -2.37 -3.68
C LEU A 481 4.52 -1.17 -4.34
N LEU A 482 3.78 -0.07 -4.57
CA LEU A 482 4.35 1.19 -5.06
C LEU A 482 5.51 1.65 -4.17
N GLU A 483 5.34 1.59 -2.85
CA GLU A 483 6.34 2.09 -1.92
C GLU A 483 7.48 1.10 -1.69
N LYS A 484 7.21 -0.21 -1.77
CA LYS A 484 8.23 -1.27 -1.69
C LYS A 484 9.19 -1.23 -2.87
N HIS A 485 8.67 -1.01 -4.07
CA HIS A 485 9.43 -1.15 -5.31
C HIS A 485 9.84 0.17 -5.96
N LYS A 486 9.38 1.33 -5.48
CA LYS A 486 9.81 2.61 -6.06
C LYS A 486 11.33 2.76 -6.10
N THR A 487 11.80 3.43 -7.15
CA THR A 487 13.17 3.93 -7.22
C THR A 487 13.45 4.81 -5.99
N LYS A 488 14.64 4.67 -5.39
CA LYS A 488 15.07 5.25 -4.08
C LYS A 488 15.03 6.79 -3.97
N GLU A 489 14.32 7.48 -4.85
CA GLU A 489 14.12 8.90 -4.70
C GLU A 489 13.24 9.18 -3.47
N THR A 490 13.80 9.91 -2.52
CA THR A 490 13.08 10.66 -1.48
C THR A 490 12.42 9.84 -0.35
N SER A 491 13.00 8.73 0.12
CA SER A 491 12.58 8.20 1.42
C SER A 491 13.19 9.05 2.54
N LEU A 492 12.44 9.27 3.63
CA LEU A 492 12.97 9.82 4.88
C LEU A 492 13.75 8.75 5.68
N LEU A 493 13.82 7.53 5.17
CA LEU A 493 14.56 6.42 5.76
C LEU A 493 16.03 6.79 6.09
N PRO A 494 16.80 7.44 5.19
CA PRO A 494 18.17 7.85 5.50
C PRO A 494 18.24 8.84 6.65
N TYR A 495 17.23 9.70 6.82
CA TYR A 495 17.15 10.62 7.95
C TYR A 495 17.00 9.85 9.27
N TYR A 496 16.09 8.87 9.36
CA TYR A 496 15.93 8.08 10.58
C TYR A 496 17.10 7.13 10.83
N GLU A 497 17.63 6.48 9.80
CA GLU A 497 18.83 5.66 9.95
C GLU A 497 19.98 6.49 10.53
N THR A 498 20.17 7.71 10.03
CA THR A 498 21.18 8.64 10.55
C THR A 498 20.85 9.10 11.97
N TYR A 499 19.58 9.39 12.28
CA TYR A 499 19.14 9.79 13.62
C TYR A 499 19.35 8.66 14.64
N ASN A 500 18.95 7.44 14.30
CA ASN A 500 19.14 6.27 15.14
C ASN A 500 20.62 5.94 15.31
N GLN A 501 21.43 6.10 14.26
CA GLN A 501 22.89 6.01 14.38
C GLN A 501 23.45 7.10 15.30
N PHE A 502 22.93 8.33 15.23
CA PHE A 502 23.32 9.40 16.14
C PHE A 502 22.98 9.05 17.59
N LEU A 503 21.76 8.59 17.87
CA LEU A 503 21.33 8.17 19.21
C LEU A 503 22.18 7.00 19.74
N LYS A 504 22.29 5.90 18.97
CA LYS A 504 23.08 4.73 19.35
C LYS A 504 24.54 5.09 19.61
N ARG A 505 25.14 5.94 18.77
CA ARG A 505 26.51 6.40 19.00
C ARG A 505 26.59 7.30 20.24
N SER A 506 25.66 8.23 20.43
CA SER A 506 25.66 9.10 21.61
C SER A 506 25.53 8.31 22.93
N GLU A 507 24.75 7.23 22.92
CA GLU A 507 24.64 6.30 24.04
C GLU A 507 25.95 5.54 24.26
N LEU A 508 26.56 5.00 23.21
CA LEU A 508 27.83 4.28 23.30
C LEU A 508 28.99 5.18 23.78
N PHE A 509 28.98 6.46 23.39
CA PHE A 509 29.94 7.46 23.85
C PHE A 509 29.72 7.94 25.29
N SER A 510 28.55 7.69 25.90
CA SER A 510 28.29 8.05 27.30
C SER A 510 28.74 6.96 28.29
N ILE A 511 28.99 5.71 27.84
CA ILE A 511 29.47 4.59 28.66
C ILE A 511 30.73 4.93 29.49
N PRO A 512 31.76 5.62 28.96
CA PRO A 512 32.93 6.02 29.75
C PRO A 512 32.60 6.93 30.94
N LEU A 513 31.52 7.74 30.87
CA LEU A 513 31.10 8.59 31.98
C LEU A 513 30.55 7.77 33.14
N ILE A 514 29.89 6.64 32.86
CA ILE A 514 29.45 5.67 33.87
C ILE A 514 30.68 5.08 34.58
N GLY A 515 31.69 4.67 33.82
CA GLY A 515 32.96 4.19 34.40
C GLY A 515 33.68 5.25 35.24
N PHE A 516 33.68 6.50 34.78
CA PHE A 516 34.21 7.64 35.54
C PHE A 516 33.45 7.86 36.85
N ALA A 517 32.12 7.75 36.85
CA ALA A 517 31.31 7.87 38.05
C ALA A 517 31.62 6.78 39.09
N PHE A 518 31.80 5.53 38.65
CA PHE A 518 32.24 4.45 39.54
C PHE A 518 33.66 4.67 40.08
N GLY A 519 34.57 5.17 39.25
CA GLY A 519 35.91 5.56 39.70
C GLY A 519 35.88 6.66 40.76
N LEU A 520 35.06 7.70 40.55
CA LEU A 520 34.85 8.77 41.52
C LEU A 520 34.30 8.24 42.85
N LEU A 521 33.29 7.39 42.79
CA LEU A 521 32.68 6.77 43.96
C LEU A 521 33.70 5.94 44.76
N THR A 522 34.57 5.21 44.07
CA THR A 522 35.63 4.40 44.69
C THR A 522 36.66 5.29 45.40
N ILE A 523 37.09 6.40 44.77
CA ILE A 523 38.03 7.35 45.36
C ILE A 523 37.42 8.02 46.61
N LEU A 524 36.14 8.38 46.55
CA LEU A 524 35.40 8.93 47.68
C LEU A 524 35.27 7.91 48.81
N GLY A 525 34.94 6.66 48.50
CA GLY A 525 34.82 5.58 49.48
C GLY A 525 36.13 5.22 50.18
N LEU A 526 37.25 5.30 49.46
CA LEU A 526 38.60 5.10 50.01
C LEU A 526 39.17 6.33 50.73
N GLN A 527 38.42 7.44 50.81
CA GLN A 527 38.84 8.72 51.43
C GLN A 527 40.16 9.28 50.87
N SER A 528 40.48 8.98 49.60
CA SER A 528 41.79 9.27 49.02
C SER A 528 41.83 10.67 48.39
N PHE A 529 41.64 11.72 49.21
CA PHE A 529 41.47 13.11 48.76
C PHE A 529 42.62 13.66 47.91
N GLN A 530 43.85 13.19 48.10
CA GLN A 530 45.01 13.61 47.31
C GLN A 530 44.88 13.26 45.81
N MET A 531 44.22 12.15 45.50
CA MET A 531 43.99 11.70 44.11
C MET A 531 42.80 12.40 43.46
N LEU A 532 41.93 13.04 44.24
CA LEU A 532 40.69 13.65 43.76
C LEU A 532 40.97 14.77 42.74
N GLY A 533 41.97 15.61 42.99
CA GLY A 533 42.32 16.72 42.08
C GLY A 533 42.78 16.23 40.70
N LEU A 534 43.64 15.20 40.66
CA LEU A 534 44.06 14.58 39.40
C LEU A 534 42.90 13.90 38.68
N PHE A 535 42.06 13.18 39.42
CA PHE A 535 40.89 12.49 38.85
C PHE A 535 39.87 13.48 38.26
N LEU A 536 39.62 14.60 38.94
CA LEU A 536 38.75 15.68 38.43
C LEU A 536 39.32 16.30 37.15
N ASN A 537 40.63 16.56 37.09
CA ASN A 537 41.27 17.06 35.86
C ASN A 537 41.12 16.10 34.67
N ILE A 538 41.26 14.79 34.91
CA ILE A 538 41.00 13.76 33.90
C ILE A 538 39.51 13.78 33.50
N GLY A 539 38.61 13.93 34.46
CA GLY A 539 37.17 14.07 34.24
C GLY A 539 36.82 15.25 33.33
N TYR A 540 37.40 16.43 33.58
CA TYR A 540 37.21 17.60 32.72
C TYR A 540 37.74 17.36 31.30
N GLY A 541 38.89 16.68 31.16
CA GLY A 541 39.41 16.27 29.85
C GLY A 541 38.47 15.34 29.09
N LEU A 542 37.96 14.30 29.77
CA LEU A 542 36.97 13.37 29.21
C LEU A 542 35.68 14.09 28.81
N LEU A 543 35.20 15.02 29.63
CA LEU A 543 34.00 15.82 29.34
C LEU A 543 34.19 16.70 28.09
N GLY A 544 35.38 17.28 27.91
CA GLY A 544 35.74 18.05 26.71
C GLY A 544 35.74 17.19 25.45
N ILE A 545 36.35 16.00 25.49
CA ILE A 545 36.36 15.06 24.36
C ILE A 545 34.93 14.58 24.05
N TYR A 546 34.13 14.28 25.08
CA TYR A 546 32.72 13.92 24.93
C TYR A 546 31.92 15.04 24.25
N PHE A 547 32.10 16.28 24.67
CA PHE A 547 31.41 17.41 24.06
C PHE A 547 31.80 17.60 22.58
N ILE A 548 33.09 17.53 22.25
CA ILE A 548 33.58 17.65 20.86
C ILE A 548 33.01 16.54 19.98
N THR A 549 33.02 15.29 20.46
CA THR A 549 32.46 14.14 19.71
C THR A 549 30.94 14.27 19.54
N LEU A 550 30.21 14.67 20.58
CA LEU A 550 28.77 14.93 20.50
C LEU A 550 28.44 16.02 19.48
N VAL A 551 29.17 17.15 19.50
CA VAL A 551 29.03 18.23 18.52
C VAL A 551 29.34 17.73 17.10
N PHE A 552 30.39 16.94 16.91
CA PHE A 552 30.71 16.36 15.61
C PHE A 552 29.57 15.48 15.05
N PHE A 553 29.03 14.57 15.87
CA PHE A 553 27.90 13.73 15.45
C PHE A 553 26.62 14.55 15.23
N TYR A 554 26.38 15.56 16.06
CA TYR A 554 25.26 16.48 15.90
C TYR A 554 25.37 17.26 14.59
N MET A 555 26.54 17.78 14.24
CA MET A 555 26.78 18.47 12.97
C MET A 555 26.58 17.55 11.76
N LYS A 556 27.02 16.29 11.85
CA LYS A 556 26.78 15.28 10.80
C LYS A 556 25.28 15.01 10.61
N PHE A 557 24.56 14.81 11.70
CA PHE A 557 23.11 14.64 11.69
C PHE A 557 22.40 15.90 11.15
N PHE A 558 22.82 17.08 11.58
CA PHE A 558 22.25 18.36 11.14
C PHE A 558 22.46 18.60 9.64
N LYS A 559 23.61 18.22 9.07
CA LYS A 559 23.86 18.30 7.63
C LYS A 559 22.87 17.43 6.84
N ILE A 560 22.68 16.18 7.26
CA ILE A 560 21.74 15.25 6.62
C ILE A 560 20.30 15.75 6.80
N LYS A 561 19.94 16.27 7.98
CA LYS A 561 18.64 16.91 8.21
C LYS A 561 18.40 18.06 7.23
N LEU A 562 19.40 18.91 6.98
CA LEU A 562 19.29 20.00 6.02
C LEU A 562 19.19 19.52 4.58
N GLU A 563 19.95 18.50 4.19
CA GLU A 563 19.90 17.88 2.86
C GLU A 563 18.51 17.29 2.57
N VAL A 564 18.02 16.50 3.50
CA VAL A 564 16.66 15.94 3.51
C VAL A 564 15.63 17.08 3.42
N GLN A 565 15.72 18.10 4.26
CA GLN A 565 14.79 19.25 4.20
C GLN A 565 14.89 20.06 2.89
N ALA A 566 16.06 20.11 2.25
CA ALA A 566 16.26 20.77 0.98
C ALA A 566 15.67 19.97 -0.19
N ASP A 567 15.70 18.64 -0.11
CA ASP A 567 15.09 17.73 -1.08
C ASP A 567 13.56 17.77 -1.00
N PHE A 568 13.00 17.93 0.21
CA PHE A 568 11.56 18.04 0.44
C PHE A 568 11.02 19.48 0.27
N LYS A 569 11.35 20.15 -0.84
CA LYS A 569 10.69 21.42 -1.22
C LYS A 569 9.19 21.27 -1.49
N THR A 570 8.78 20.07 -1.89
CA THR A 570 7.40 19.64 -2.11
C THR A 570 6.96 18.70 -1.00
N PRO A 571 5.74 18.85 -0.44
CA PRO A 571 5.23 17.92 0.56
C PRO A 571 5.28 16.49 0.05
N TYR A 572 5.72 15.56 0.89
CA TYR A 572 6.00 14.18 0.48
C TYR A 572 4.78 13.46 -0.10
N TYR A 573 3.59 13.80 0.40
CA TYR A 573 2.32 13.23 -0.07
C TYR A 573 1.94 13.67 -1.51
N LYS A 574 2.58 14.70 -2.09
CA LYS A 574 2.24 15.21 -3.44
C LYS A 574 3.06 14.57 -4.58
N LYS A 575 4.16 13.87 -4.29
CA LYS A 575 5.01 13.29 -5.34
C LYS A 575 4.52 11.86 -5.63
N MET A 576 3.96 11.63 -6.82
CA MET A 576 3.76 10.26 -7.31
C MET A 576 5.13 9.58 -7.47
N PRO A 577 5.28 8.32 -7.03
CA PRO A 577 6.51 7.58 -7.23
C PRO A 577 6.75 7.38 -8.72
N LYS A 578 7.98 7.65 -9.17
CA LYS A 578 8.39 7.29 -10.53
C LYS A 578 8.66 5.78 -10.56
N LEU A 579 7.87 5.07 -11.35
CA LEU A 579 8.05 3.66 -11.62
C LEU A 579 9.00 3.50 -12.80
N ASP A 580 10.06 2.72 -12.61
CA ASP A 580 10.89 2.24 -13.70
C ASP A 580 10.40 0.87 -14.17
N GLU A 581 10.95 0.41 -15.31
CA GLU A 581 10.58 -0.87 -15.90
C GLU A 581 10.82 -2.04 -14.93
N THR A 582 11.93 -2.01 -14.19
CA THR A 582 12.26 -3.01 -13.16
C THR A 582 11.21 -3.08 -12.06
N SER A 583 10.74 -1.92 -11.57
CA SER A 583 9.68 -1.83 -10.56
C SER A 583 8.40 -2.49 -11.07
N LEU A 584 8.04 -2.23 -12.33
CA LEU A 584 6.85 -2.83 -12.93
C LEU A 584 6.95 -4.35 -13.07
N VAL A 585 8.13 -4.90 -13.42
CA VAL A 585 8.33 -6.36 -13.41
C VAL A 585 8.06 -6.91 -12.01
N LEU A 586 8.68 -6.34 -10.98
CA LEU A 586 8.54 -6.85 -9.62
C LEU A 586 7.10 -6.75 -9.10
N ILE A 587 6.40 -5.67 -9.45
CA ILE A 587 4.99 -5.49 -9.11
C ILE A 587 4.12 -6.50 -9.86
N SER A 588 4.43 -6.78 -11.14
CA SER A 588 3.71 -7.78 -11.94
C SER A 588 3.86 -9.21 -11.43
N GLU A 589 4.95 -9.53 -10.73
CA GLU A 589 5.12 -10.83 -10.08
C GLU A 589 4.24 -11.01 -8.84
N GLU A 590 3.79 -9.91 -8.21
CA GLU A 590 2.97 -9.92 -6.98
C GLU A 590 1.47 -9.72 -7.25
N PHE A 591 1.08 -9.19 -8.42
CA PHE A 591 -0.31 -9.03 -8.81
C PHE A 591 -0.80 -10.14 -9.75
N GLU A 592 -2.08 -10.49 -9.64
CA GLU A 592 -2.78 -11.25 -10.67
C GLU A 592 -2.90 -10.42 -11.95
N SER A 593 -2.94 -11.09 -13.10
CA SER A 593 -3.06 -10.48 -14.44
C SER A 593 -4.15 -9.40 -14.50
N GLU A 594 -5.36 -9.68 -14.00
CA GLU A 594 -6.49 -8.74 -13.99
C GLU A 594 -6.24 -7.49 -13.11
N LEU A 595 -5.62 -7.68 -11.94
CA LEU A 595 -5.28 -6.57 -11.03
C LEU A 595 -4.08 -5.76 -11.53
N MET A 596 -3.15 -6.41 -12.25
CA MET A 596 -2.01 -5.74 -12.83
C MET A 596 -2.43 -4.74 -13.92
N SER A 597 -3.44 -5.04 -14.75
CA SER A 597 -3.92 -4.01 -15.70
C SER A 597 -4.63 -2.85 -15.02
N GLN A 598 -5.38 -3.11 -13.94
CA GLN A 598 -5.92 -2.04 -13.11
C GLN A 598 -4.78 -1.15 -12.62
N PHE A 599 -3.74 -1.78 -12.06
CA PHE A 599 -2.57 -1.08 -11.55
C PHE A 599 -1.89 -0.22 -12.61
N VAL A 600 -1.60 -0.79 -13.79
CA VAL A 600 -0.96 -0.08 -14.91
C VAL A 600 -1.84 1.09 -15.37
N TYR A 601 -3.14 0.88 -15.48
CA TYR A 601 -4.08 1.91 -15.89
C TYR A 601 -4.14 3.08 -14.89
N GLU A 602 -4.14 2.79 -13.59
CA GLU A 602 -4.19 3.81 -12.53
C GLU A 602 -2.86 4.56 -12.37
N CYS A 603 -1.74 3.85 -12.40
CA CYS A 603 -0.45 4.37 -11.93
C CYS A 603 0.52 4.76 -13.04
N VAL A 604 0.33 4.30 -14.27
CA VAL A 604 1.24 4.58 -15.38
C VAL A 604 0.61 5.59 -16.32
N ASP A 605 1.39 6.59 -16.72
CA ASP A 605 0.95 7.61 -17.66
C ASP A 605 0.88 7.04 -19.08
N SER A 606 -0.16 7.43 -19.81
CA SER A 606 -0.41 7.00 -21.19
C SER A 606 0.77 7.26 -22.11
N ASP A 607 1.56 8.28 -21.78
CA ASP A 607 2.70 8.74 -22.58
C ASP A 607 3.98 7.93 -22.29
N THR A 608 3.92 6.97 -21.37
CA THR A 608 5.09 6.17 -20.98
C THR A 608 5.20 4.94 -21.86
N ASP A 609 6.07 5.00 -22.87
CA ASP A 609 6.37 3.85 -23.73
C ASP A 609 7.28 2.84 -23.00
N LEU A 610 6.67 1.87 -22.29
CA LEU A 610 7.37 0.75 -21.67
C LEU A 610 6.94 -0.57 -22.31
N GLN A 611 7.91 -1.38 -22.76
CA GLN A 611 7.65 -2.68 -23.43
C GLN A 611 6.87 -3.66 -22.54
N ILE A 612 7.03 -3.54 -21.22
CA ILE A 612 6.29 -4.35 -20.26
C ILE A 612 4.79 -4.08 -20.32
N ILE A 613 4.37 -2.83 -20.56
CA ILE A 613 2.94 -2.49 -20.63
C ILE A 613 2.30 -3.22 -21.80
N SER A 614 2.94 -3.23 -22.96
CA SER A 614 2.45 -3.99 -24.12
C SER A 614 2.38 -5.48 -23.85
N ASN A 615 3.36 -6.05 -23.15
CA ASN A 615 3.33 -7.48 -22.79
C ASN A 615 2.17 -7.80 -21.85
N ILE A 616 1.93 -6.96 -20.83
CA ILE A 616 0.80 -7.12 -19.89
C ILE A 616 -0.53 -7.03 -20.65
N GLU A 617 -0.68 -6.05 -21.55
CA GLU A 617 -1.89 -5.90 -22.36
C GLU A 617 -2.10 -7.09 -23.32
N GLU A 618 -1.04 -7.60 -23.96
CA GLU A 618 -1.08 -8.79 -24.82
C GLU A 618 -1.46 -10.06 -24.06
N ASP A 619 -0.90 -10.27 -22.87
CA ASP A 619 -1.19 -11.42 -22.01
C ASP A 619 -2.67 -11.43 -21.60
N GLN A 620 -3.24 -10.27 -21.27
CA GLN A 620 -4.67 -10.15 -20.96
C GLN A 620 -5.58 -10.47 -22.13
N ILE A 621 -5.24 -9.96 -23.31
CA ILE A 621 -5.99 -10.23 -24.54
C ILE A 621 -5.98 -11.74 -24.79
N SER A 622 -4.81 -12.38 -24.66
CA SER A 622 -4.62 -13.81 -24.86
C SER A 622 -5.41 -14.65 -23.85
N GLU A 623 -5.31 -14.34 -22.56
CA GLU A 623 -6.05 -15.00 -21.48
C GLU A 623 -7.56 -14.90 -21.69
N ARG A 624 -8.05 -13.73 -22.13
CA ARG A 624 -9.46 -13.53 -22.45
C ARG A 624 -9.92 -14.38 -23.63
N PHE A 625 -9.12 -14.48 -24.70
CA PHE A 625 -9.44 -15.35 -25.83
C PHE A 625 -9.51 -16.81 -25.40
N HIS A 626 -8.60 -17.23 -24.52
CA HIS A 626 -8.63 -18.56 -23.91
C HIS A 626 -9.90 -18.79 -23.07
N ARG A 627 -10.26 -17.87 -22.16
CA ARG A 627 -11.48 -17.97 -21.33
C ARG A 627 -12.75 -18.03 -22.19
N LYS A 628 -12.90 -17.15 -23.19
CA LYS A 628 -14.04 -17.17 -24.12
C LYS A 628 -14.12 -18.47 -24.93
N ARG A 629 -12.98 -19.05 -25.30
CA ARG A 629 -12.94 -20.35 -26.00
C ARG A 629 -13.35 -21.50 -25.10
N LEU A 630 -12.92 -21.48 -23.84
CA LEU A 630 -13.33 -22.45 -22.82
C LEU A 630 -14.83 -22.36 -22.55
N GLU A 631 -15.38 -21.16 -22.34
CA GLU A 631 -16.83 -20.96 -22.13
C GLU A 631 -17.67 -21.47 -23.30
N LYS A 632 -17.24 -21.21 -24.55
CA LYS A 632 -17.91 -21.77 -25.74
C LYS A 632 -17.85 -23.30 -25.77
N THR A 633 -16.72 -23.89 -25.34
CA THR A 633 -16.55 -25.34 -25.31
C THR A 633 -17.43 -25.98 -24.22
N VAL A 634 -17.50 -25.38 -23.03
CA VAL A 634 -18.36 -25.84 -21.93
C VAL A 634 -19.85 -25.74 -22.32
N LYS A 635 -20.28 -24.63 -22.93
CA LYS A 635 -21.66 -24.48 -23.42
C LYS A 635 -22.03 -25.50 -24.50
N ASN A 636 -21.08 -25.86 -25.36
CA ASN A 636 -21.32 -26.87 -26.40
C ASN A 636 -21.32 -28.31 -25.85
N ASN A 637 -20.60 -28.59 -24.76
CA ASN A 637 -20.53 -29.92 -24.16
C ASN A 637 -21.64 -30.19 -23.12
N GLY A 638 -22.22 -29.16 -22.53
CA GLY A 638 -23.32 -29.28 -21.56
C GLY A 638 -24.70 -29.63 -22.14
N PHE A 639 -24.78 -30.05 -23.41
CA PHE A 639 -26.03 -30.35 -24.11
C PHE A 639 -26.23 -31.84 -24.44
N TYR A 640 -25.46 -32.75 -23.83
CA TYR A 640 -25.60 -34.20 -24.00
C TYR A 640 -25.63 -34.95 -22.65
N GLU A 641 -26.48 -34.52 -21.72
CA GLU A 641 -26.96 -35.36 -20.63
C GLU A 641 -28.48 -35.34 -20.61
N ASP A 642 -29.11 -35.74 -21.71
CA ASP A 642 -30.48 -36.27 -21.67
C ASP A 642 -30.39 -37.79 -21.68
N GLY A 643 -30.75 -38.39 -20.55
CA GLY A 643 -30.88 -39.82 -20.39
C GLY A 643 -31.93 -40.37 -21.34
N ALA A 644 -31.48 -41.05 -22.40
CA ALA A 644 -32.32 -41.94 -23.18
C ALA A 644 -31.63 -43.29 -23.29
N ASN A 645 -32.32 -44.32 -22.77
CA ASN A 645 -32.05 -45.74 -22.95
C ASN A 645 -31.58 -46.04 -24.39
N PRO A 646 -30.49 -46.83 -24.57
CA PRO A 646 -30.08 -47.23 -25.91
C PRO A 646 -30.95 -48.41 -26.38
N GLU A 647 -31.96 -48.13 -27.20
CA GLU A 647 -32.47 -49.16 -28.11
C GLU A 647 -31.49 -49.35 -29.29
N PRO A 648 -31.27 -50.60 -29.73
CA PRO A 648 -30.26 -50.92 -30.73
C PRO A 648 -30.73 -50.55 -32.14
N ILE A 649 -30.25 -49.42 -32.66
CA ILE A 649 -30.47 -49.04 -34.06
C ILE A 649 -29.53 -49.87 -34.96
N LYS A 650 -30.17 -50.70 -35.78
CA LYS A 650 -29.55 -51.52 -36.82
C LYS A 650 -28.81 -50.66 -37.84
N LEU A 651 -27.57 -51.06 -38.09
CA LEU A 651 -26.74 -50.68 -39.22
C LEU A 651 -27.53 -50.83 -40.54
N ASN A 652 -27.65 -49.75 -41.31
CA ASN A 652 -27.91 -49.87 -42.74
C ASN A 652 -26.92 -48.99 -43.50
N SER A 653 -25.98 -49.67 -44.14
CA SER A 653 -24.98 -49.14 -45.05
C SER A 653 -25.61 -48.56 -46.32
N LYS A 654 -24.99 -47.47 -46.81
CA LYS A 654 -24.95 -46.93 -48.19
C LYS A 654 -25.52 -45.52 -48.33
N LYS A 655 -24.61 -44.54 -48.31
CA LYS A 655 -24.44 -43.62 -49.45
C LYS A 655 -23.14 -42.82 -49.32
N LEU A 656 -22.21 -43.11 -50.21
CA LEU A 656 -21.15 -42.20 -50.63
C LEU A 656 -21.78 -40.89 -51.11
N ILE A 657 -21.36 -39.75 -50.55
CA ILE A 657 -21.36 -38.47 -51.27
C ILE A 657 -20.02 -37.77 -51.00
N LYS A 658 -19.34 -37.47 -52.10
CA LYS A 658 -18.12 -36.69 -52.25
C LYS A 658 -18.14 -35.41 -51.42
N GLN A 659 -17.10 -35.16 -50.63
CA GLN A 659 -16.74 -33.81 -50.21
C GLN A 659 -15.53 -33.33 -51.03
N GLU A 660 -15.77 -32.30 -51.83
CA GLU A 660 -14.77 -31.50 -52.50
C GLU A 660 -13.92 -30.72 -51.49
N LYS A 661 -12.61 -30.78 -51.68
CA LYS A 661 -11.64 -29.90 -51.05
C LYS A 661 -11.82 -28.48 -51.59
N LYS A 662 -12.22 -27.54 -50.73
CA LYS A 662 -11.93 -26.11 -50.94
C LYS A 662 -10.95 -25.64 -49.87
N HIS A 663 -9.73 -25.37 -50.32
CA HIS A 663 -8.78 -24.51 -49.62
C HIS A 663 -9.38 -23.12 -49.52
N ASN A 664 -9.58 -22.62 -48.29
CA ASN A 664 -9.77 -21.19 -48.04
C ASN A 664 -8.57 -20.67 -47.25
N SER A 665 -7.79 -19.84 -47.93
CA SER A 665 -6.78 -18.96 -47.36
C SER A 665 -7.44 -17.95 -46.42
N PHE A 666 -7.17 -18.04 -45.13
CA PHE A 666 -7.45 -16.96 -44.19
C PHE A 666 -6.27 -15.98 -44.20
N ASN A 667 -6.45 -14.86 -44.87
CA ASN A 667 -5.58 -13.69 -44.75
C ASN A 667 -6.46 -12.45 -44.54
N ASN A 668 -6.16 -11.72 -43.47
CA ASN A 668 -6.48 -10.32 -43.17
C ASN A 668 -7.93 -9.82 -43.32
N LYS A 669 -8.67 -9.83 -42.20
CA LYS A 669 -9.65 -8.78 -41.87
C LYS A 669 -10.01 -8.82 -40.38
N ILE A 670 -9.14 -8.23 -39.54
CA ILE A 670 -9.47 -7.87 -38.16
C ILE A 670 -9.40 -6.35 -38.12
N GLY A 671 -10.57 -5.71 -38.15
CA GLY A 671 -10.71 -4.26 -38.18
C GLY A 671 -12.14 -3.87 -38.51
N SER A 672 -13.10 -4.26 -37.66
CA SER A 672 -14.46 -3.68 -37.57
C SER A 672 -15.36 -4.45 -36.59
N PHE A 673 -14.88 -4.80 -35.39
CA PHE A 673 -15.70 -5.58 -34.42
C PHE A 673 -15.77 -4.95 -33.02
N LEU A 674 -15.58 -3.63 -32.93
CA LEU A 674 -15.71 -2.85 -31.69
C LEU A 674 -16.84 -1.80 -31.73
N GLU A 675 -17.79 -1.93 -32.66
CA GLU A 675 -19.08 -1.25 -32.59
C GLU A 675 -20.16 -2.32 -32.63
N ASP A 676 -20.50 -2.86 -31.46
CA ASP A 676 -21.82 -3.42 -31.10
C ASP A 676 -21.87 -3.78 -29.60
#